data_AF-A0A151MUT7-F1
#
_entry.id   AF-A0A151MUT7-F1
#
_cell.length_a   1.000
_cell.length_b   1.000
_cell.length_c   1.000
_cell.angle_alpha   90.00
_cell.angle_beta   90.00
_cell.angle_gamma   90.00
#
_symmetry.space_group_name_H-M   'P 1'
#
loop_
_entity.id
_entity.type
_entity.pdbx_description
1 polymer ?
#
loop_
_entity_poly.entity_id
_entity_poly.type
_entity_poly.pdbx_seq_one_letter_code
_entity_poly.pdbx_strand_id
1 'polypeptide(L)'
;MGQALHIAKCDLQAPANNGVHRTAAISTERLVVRRGQPFAITLRFAAEVQNYLQQLKRVSLVVQTGPRPSKADGTHVQFPVSSLGDRSGWSAAVQERDSLSWSLSVTSPASAAVGRYTLLLRIRGTQRATEHPLGTFTLLFNPWCRDDSVFLPNEAQRQECVLNQDGSIYWGTESTIQVQPWDFSQFEEDIVDICFKLLDVGAHWQQDTDRSKRGDPVHVCRLVGAMLNCNELRRVLTGGWTAECRDGTPPTQWLGSAPILRQWAAERCQPVRYGQCWVFAAVACSVLRCLGIPTRVVTSFTWAHNTGGHLSVDEYYSESGDKVACNGKASIWSFHAWNECWMARPDLPPGYDGWQVLDATPQEKSGGPSSCGPTPVRAIRDGILELDPDVAPLFAALNAEHRVWVQRPDGRFQRAASGARYLGNSISTKAMSCDRCQDLTHLYKFPEGSPQAREVLERVHKKTNELEGASGRETDPNTLLPAIKDLALLLFVCIQPESSVLLGQDIQLAVTAANWSGGERAVYLVLGVQTLRYDGTPITQLWKEELQFTLRDNEEKTLSAQVPYLQYKSALGDGHLMLSALLKDVDTLSVHFAQEEISICKPQLAIKLPQSVMQYQPTTAEISLQNPLPEPLEQCVLSVTGRGLIYRERIYRCDTVQPSSSLHVPIPFTPTQAGTKRLTVHLSCTQIQDIKGYRSVNIVAAQPPA
;
A
#
# COMPACT_ATOMS: atom_id res chain seq x y z
N MET A 1 30.61 41.42 40.29
CA MET A 1 31.00 40.41 39.29
C MET A 1 29.77 39.56 38.99
N GLY A 2 29.34 39.44 37.74
CA GLY A 2 28.13 38.67 37.42
C GLY A 2 28.38 37.17 37.57
N GLN A 3 27.51 36.47 38.29
CA GLN A 3 27.53 35.01 38.47
C GLN A 3 27.39 34.33 37.11
N ALA A 4 28.20 33.32 36.76
CA ALA A 4 28.09 32.61 35.49
C ALA A 4 26.73 31.91 35.35
N LEU A 5 26.06 32.05 34.19
CA LEU A 5 24.75 31.43 33.94
C LEU A 5 24.84 29.90 34.09
N HIS A 6 24.13 29.37 35.09
CA HIS A 6 24.09 27.93 35.37
C HIS A 6 22.66 27.39 35.25
N ILE A 7 22.48 26.45 34.32
CA ILE A 7 21.20 25.74 34.10
C ILE A 7 21.20 24.50 34.99
N ALA A 8 20.25 24.43 35.91
CA ALA A 8 20.08 23.26 36.78
C ALA A 8 19.43 22.09 36.03
N LYS A 9 18.41 22.37 35.22
CA LYS A 9 17.69 21.36 34.44
C LYS A 9 16.99 22.00 33.24
N CYS A 10 16.91 21.28 32.13
CA CYS A 10 15.97 21.56 31.05
C CYS A 10 14.85 20.53 31.10
N ASP A 11 13.60 20.98 31.10
CA ASP A 11 12.43 20.14 30.93
C ASP A 11 11.88 20.34 29.52
N LEU A 12 11.84 19.27 28.73
CA LEU A 12 11.36 19.28 27.36
C LEU A 12 9.83 19.23 27.25
N GLN A 13 9.11 19.13 28.37
CA GLN A 13 7.65 19.13 28.42
C GLN A 13 7.03 18.07 27.48
N ALA A 14 7.68 16.90 27.39
CA ALA A 14 7.38 15.87 26.38
C ALA A 14 5.91 15.41 26.38
N PRO A 15 5.26 15.09 27.51
CA PRO A 15 3.86 14.68 27.50
C PRO A 15 2.92 15.73 26.91
N ALA A 16 3.07 16.99 27.34
CA ALA A 16 2.21 18.09 26.88
C ALA A 16 2.44 18.39 25.40
N ASN A 17 3.71 18.51 24.99
CA ASN A 17 4.06 18.76 23.59
C ASN A 17 3.58 17.63 22.69
N ASN A 18 3.82 16.38 23.05
CA ASN A 18 3.43 15.24 22.22
C ASN A 18 1.90 15.14 22.09
N GLY A 19 1.14 15.56 23.12
CA GLY A 19 -0.32 15.70 23.03
C GLY A 19 -0.74 16.71 21.95
N VAL A 20 -0.20 17.93 21.99
CA VAL A 20 -0.55 19.00 21.03
C VAL A 20 0.00 18.71 19.63
N HIS A 21 1.10 17.95 19.50
CA HIS A 21 1.68 17.54 18.21
C HIS A 21 1.11 16.24 17.65
N ARG A 22 0.13 15.61 18.32
CA ARG A 22 -0.50 14.34 17.89
C ARG A 22 0.55 13.24 17.70
N THR A 23 1.41 13.09 18.70
CA THR A 23 2.52 12.13 18.78
C THR A 23 2.57 11.43 20.14
N ALA A 24 1.63 11.69 21.04
CA ALA A 24 1.54 11.03 22.35
C ALA A 24 1.39 9.49 22.26
N ALA A 25 0.87 8.98 21.15
CA ALA A 25 0.80 7.55 20.88
C ALA A 25 2.18 6.90 20.63
N ILE A 26 3.20 7.69 20.28
CA ILE A 26 4.57 7.23 20.01
C ILE A 26 5.34 7.08 21.32
N SER A 27 5.32 8.12 22.15
CA SER A 27 6.05 8.17 23.42
C SER A 27 5.44 9.25 24.30
N THR A 28 5.47 9.05 25.62
CA THR A 28 5.21 10.10 26.62
C THR A 28 6.50 10.60 27.27
N GLU A 29 7.62 9.89 27.07
CA GLU A 29 8.91 10.20 27.68
C GLU A 29 9.84 10.96 26.73
N ARG A 30 9.91 10.53 25.46
CA ARG A 30 10.73 11.19 24.43
C ARG A 30 9.94 12.32 23.77
N LEU A 31 10.57 13.49 23.58
CA LEU A 31 9.95 14.60 22.85
C LEU A 31 9.89 14.28 21.34
N VAL A 32 8.68 14.15 20.80
CA VAL A 32 8.43 13.89 19.37
C VAL A 32 7.47 14.95 18.87
N VAL A 33 7.94 15.82 17.98
CA VAL A 33 7.20 17.00 17.51
C VAL A 33 7.14 17.03 15.99
N ARG A 34 6.26 17.87 15.46
CA ARG A 34 6.06 18.05 14.01
C ARG A 34 6.52 19.44 13.60
N ARG A 35 7.16 19.53 12.43
CA ARG A 35 7.74 20.78 11.92
C ARG A 35 6.70 21.89 11.71
N GLY A 36 7.13 23.16 11.72
CA GLY A 36 6.21 24.29 11.50
C GLY A 36 5.19 24.54 12.63
N GLN A 37 5.28 23.82 13.75
CA GLN A 37 4.42 24.02 14.93
C GLN A 37 5.30 24.27 16.18
N PRO A 38 4.94 25.24 17.04
CA PRO A 38 5.69 25.54 18.26
C PRO A 38 5.56 24.43 19.31
N PHE A 39 6.65 24.16 20.04
CA PHE A 39 6.68 23.32 21.23
C PHE A 39 7.33 24.05 22.42
N ALA A 40 6.94 23.71 23.63
CA ALA A 40 7.42 24.37 24.85
C ALA A 40 8.62 23.66 25.47
N ILE A 41 9.56 24.40 26.03
CA ILE A 41 10.62 23.87 26.92
C ILE A 41 10.76 24.79 28.14
N THR A 42 11.13 24.22 29.29
CA THR A 42 11.33 24.99 30.52
C THR A 42 12.78 24.88 30.97
N LEU A 43 13.50 26.00 30.95
CA LEU A 43 14.84 26.11 31.51
C LEU A 43 14.75 26.47 33.00
N ARG A 44 15.31 25.64 33.88
CA ARG A 44 15.42 25.92 35.32
C ARG A 44 16.83 26.36 35.66
N PHE A 45 16.96 27.50 36.30
CA PHE A 45 18.25 28.10 36.68
C PHE A 45 18.62 27.74 38.12
N ALA A 46 19.92 27.71 38.41
CA ALA A 46 20.39 27.41 39.77
C ALA A 46 20.27 28.59 40.75
N ALA A 47 20.01 29.80 40.24
CA ALA A 47 19.73 30.99 41.04
C ALA A 47 18.67 31.84 40.34
N GLU A 48 18.23 32.91 40.99
CA GLU A 48 17.20 33.79 40.44
C GLU A 48 17.59 34.36 39.07
N VAL A 49 16.63 34.37 38.14
CA VAL A 49 16.78 34.89 36.78
C VAL A 49 17.33 36.32 36.75
N GLN A 50 16.98 37.13 37.76
CA GLN A 50 17.48 38.50 37.94
C GLN A 50 19.02 38.58 37.93
N ASN A 51 19.68 37.58 38.53
CA ASN A 51 21.14 37.51 38.60
C ASN A 51 21.80 37.24 37.24
N TYR A 52 21.03 36.77 36.26
CA TYR A 52 21.51 36.33 34.96
C TYR A 52 21.07 37.21 33.77
N LEU A 53 20.30 38.28 34.00
CA LEU A 53 19.68 39.08 32.93
C LEU A 53 20.66 39.57 31.85
N GLN A 54 21.88 39.97 32.23
CA GLN A 54 22.90 40.43 31.28
C GLN A 54 23.43 39.30 30.38
N GLN A 55 23.53 38.07 30.89
CA GLN A 55 23.98 36.91 30.13
C GLN A 55 22.86 36.37 29.27
N LEU A 56 21.63 36.40 29.77
CA LEU A 56 20.43 35.96 29.07
C LEU A 56 20.16 36.77 27.80
N LYS A 57 20.56 38.06 27.74
CA LYS A 57 20.59 38.86 26.49
C LYS A 57 21.55 38.33 25.42
N ARG A 58 22.46 37.42 25.78
CA ARG A 58 23.53 36.86 24.93
C ARG A 58 23.35 35.37 24.66
N VAL A 59 22.16 34.84 24.96
CA VAL A 59 21.81 33.43 24.79
C VAL A 59 21.16 33.21 23.42
N SER A 60 21.56 32.12 22.79
CA SER A 60 20.95 31.59 21.57
C SER A 60 20.75 30.09 21.72
N LEU A 61 19.74 29.55 21.05
CA LEU A 61 19.60 28.11 20.90
C LEU A 61 20.34 27.64 19.65
N VAL A 62 20.83 26.41 19.70
CA VAL A 62 21.42 25.71 18.56
C VAL A 62 20.72 24.37 18.41
N VAL A 63 20.29 24.06 17.20
CA VAL A 63 19.76 22.74 16.84
C VAL A 63 20.69 22.06 15.85
N GLN A 64 20.91 20.76 16.05
CA GLN A 64 21.80 19.96 15.22
C GLN A 64 21.12 18.64 14.85
N THR A 65 21.24 18.20 13.59
CA THR A 65 20.78 16.87 13.14
C THR A 65 21.81 16.20 12.24
N GLY A 66 21.79 14.87 12.21
CA GLY A 66 22.72 14.05 11.43
C GLY A 66 24.12 13.90 12.05
N PRO A 67 24.98 13.04 11.48
CA PRO A 67 26.30 12.71 12.03
C PRO A 67 27.35 13.80 11.80
N ARG A 68 27.16 14.69 10.80
CA ARG A 68 28.05 15.83 10.50
C ARG A 68 27.23 17.11 10.30
N PRO A 69 26.73 17.74 11.39
CA PRO A 69 25.92 18.95 11.29
C PRO A 69 26.70 20.12 10.67
N SER A 70 26.08 20.80 9.71
CA SER A 70 26.68 21.88 8.92
C SER A 70 25.71 23.06 8.80
N LYS A 71 26.24 24.28 8.86
CA LYS A 71 25.45 25.49 8.63
C LYS A 71 25.01 25.64 7.18
N ALA A 72 25.87 25.21 6.25
CA ALA A 72 25.60 25.30 4.81
C ALA A 72 24.38 24.45 4.43
N ASP A 73 24.27 23.27 5.05
CA ASP A 73 23.23 22.27 4.74
C ASP A 73 21.98 22.44 5.62
N GLY A 74 21.91 23.52 6.43
CA GLY A 74 20.78 23.75 7.34
C GLY A 74 20.63 22.72 8.46
N THR A 75 21.59 21.81 8.64
CA THR A 75 21.60 20.76 9.68
C THR A 75 22.21 21.20 11.00
N HIS A 76 22.84 22.38 11.04
CA HIS A 76 23.26 23.11 12.22
C HIS A 76 22.72 24.54 12.16
N VAL A 77 21.74 24.88 13.00
CA VAL A 77 21.10 26.20 13.00
C VAL A 77 21.23 26.85 14.38
N GLN A 78 21.73 28.09 14.41
CA GLN A 78 21.78 28.92 15.61
C GLN A 78 20.76 30.05 15.48
N PHE A 79 19.90 30.24 16.49
CA PHE A 79 18.85 31.26 16.49
C PHE A 79 18.71 31.92 17.87
N PRO A 80 18.43 33.24 17.92
CA PRO A 80 18.30 33.96 19.18
C PRO A 80 17.01 33.60 19.92
N VAL A 81 17.02 33.76 21.24
CA VAL A 81 15.79 33.81 22.03
C VAL A 81 15.29 35.25 22.01
N SER A 82 14.17 35.51 21.33
CA SER A 82 13.65 36.86 21.09
C SER A 82 12.15 36.97 21.40
N SER A 83 11.59 38.18 21.45
CA SER A 83 10.14 38.38 21.64
C SER A 83 9.33 38.36 20.33
N LEU A 84 9.99 38.43 19.17
CA LEU A 84 9.37 38.49 17.85
C LEU A 84 9.76 37.21 17.09
N GLY A 85 8.84 36.26 16.99
CA GLY A 85 9.07 35.02 16.26
C GLY A 85 9.22 35.29 14.77
N ASP A 86 10.40 35.03 14.21
CA ASP A 86 10.57 34.90 12.77
C ASP A 86 9.90 33.59 12.31
N ARG A 87 8.97 33.70 11.36
CA ARG A 87 8.24 32.55 10.80
C ARG A 87 9.00 31.82 9.70
N SER A 88 10.06 32.42 9.16
CA SER A 88 10.80 31.87 8.01
C SER A 88 11.88 30.85 8.40
N GLY A 89 12.32 30.86 9.66
CA GLY A 89 13.40 30.01 10.16
C GLY A 89 13.13 29.44 11.55
N TRP A 90 14.16 28.84 12.15
CA TRP A 90 14.07 28.41 13.55
C TRP A 90 13.98 29.63 14.47
N SER A 91 13.03 29.60 15.40
CA SER A 91 12.80 30.70 16.33
C SER A 91 12.52 30.20 17.75
N ALA A 92 12.85 31.04 18.73
CA ALA A 92 12.51 30.82 20.12
C ALA A 92 11.99 32.09 20.77
N ALA A 93 10.87 31.98 21.48
CA ALA A 93 10.24 33.07 22.20
C ALA A 93 10.01 32.75 23.67
N VAL A 94 10.25 33.74 24.55
CA VAL A 94 9.95 33.59 25.98
C VAL A 94 8.45 33.75 26.19
N GLN A 95 7.78 32.70 26.67
CA GLN A 95 6.35 32.73 26.99
C GLN A 95 6.13 33.25 28.41
N GLU A 96 6.83 32.66 29.38
CA GLU A 96 6.68 32.98 30.80
C GLU A 96 8.05 33.09 31.47
N ARG A 97 8.14 34.00 32.44
CA ARG A 97 9.32 34.21 33.27
C ARG A 97 8.91 34.06 34.72
N ASP A 98 9.45 33.04 35.36
CA ASP A 98 9.35 32.86 36.80
C ASP A 98 10.68 33.22 37.47
N SER A 99 10.68 33.32 38.80
CA SER A 99 11.87 33.69 39.58
C SER A 99 13.08 32.79 39.30
N LEU A 100 12.84 31.50 39.06
CA LEU A 100 13.87 30.45 38.84
C LEU A 100 13.76 29.75 37.48
N SER A 101 12.83 30.13 36.61
CA SER A 101 12.62 29.40 35.35
C SER A 101 12.17 30.26 34.18
N TRP A 102 12.53 29.83 32.97
CA TRP A 102 12.08 30.39 31.70
C TRP A 102 11.33 29.34 30.90
N SER A 103 10.06 29.61 30.58
CA SER A 103 9.29 28.84 29.63
C SER A 103 9.49 29.44 28.23
N LEU A 104 10.07 28.66 27.33
CA LEU A 104 10.37 29.04 25.95
C LEU A 104 9.46 28.28 25.00
N SER A 105 8.97 28.95 23.97
CA SER A 105 8.36 28.36 22.79
C SER A 105 9.39 28.26 21.68
N VAL A 106 9.70 27.07 21.21
CA VAL A 106 10.62 26.81 20.09
C VAL A 106 9.80 26.41 18.87
N THR A 107 10.07 27.04 17.72
CA THR A 107 9.40 26.75 16.46
C THR A 107 10.44 26.42 15.40
N SER A 108 10.20 25.35 14.64
CA SER A 108 10.96 24.99 13.45
C SER A 108 10.28 25.53 12.20
N PRO A 109 11.01 25.82 11.10
CA PRO A 109 10.38 26.13 9.84
C PRO A 109 9.62 24.90 9.30
N ALA A 110 8.55 25.13 8.53
CA ALA A 110 7.74 24.06 7.93
C ALA A 110 8.51 23.23 6.89
N SER A 111 9.66 23.71 6.41
CA SER A 111 10.57 23.00 5.49
C SER A 111 11.71 22.25 6.20
N ALA A 112 11.77 22.26 7.53
CA ALA A 112 12.85 21.63 8.29
C ALA A 112 12.99 20.13 7.93
N ALA A 113 14.23 19.66 7.87
CA ALA A 113 14.54 18.25 7.65
C ALA A 113 14.01 17.38 8.79
N VAL A 114 13.34 16.28 8.46
CA VAL A 114 12.88 15.32 9.49
C VAL A 114 14.05 14.49 10.02
N GLY A 115 14.04 14.18 11.31
CA GLY A 115 15.15 13.49 11.95
C GLY A 115 15.19 13.66 13.45
N ARG A 116 16.21 13.02 14.05
CA ARG A 116 16.59 13.26 15.44
C ARG A 116 17.46 14.52 15.53
N TYR A 117 17.12 15.38 16.47
CA TYR A 117 17.81 16.63 16.74
C TYR A 117 18.39 16.66 18.15
N THR A 118 19.53 17.31 18.29
CA THR A 118 20.12 17.73 19.56
C THR A 118 19.88 19.23 19.75
N LEU A 119 19.36 19.61 20.91
CA LEU A 119 19.13 21.01 21.30
C LEU A 119 20.20 21.45 22.30
N LEU A 120 20.86 22.57 22.01
CA LEU A 120 21.91 23.16 22.83
C LEU A 120 21.59 24.61 23.18
N LEU A 121 21.95 25.03 24.39
CA LEU A 121 22.02 26.45 24.77
C LEU A 121 23.42 26.97 24.52
N ARG A 122 23.55 27.98 23.67
CA ARG A 122 24.81 28.68 23.43
C ARG A 122 24.82 30.03 24.12
N ILE A 123 25.81 30.23 24.99
CA ILE A 123 26.02 31.46 25.75
C ILE A 123 27.24 32.18 25.16
N ARG A 124 27.06 33.40 24.64
CA ARG A 124 28.21 34.22 24.19
C ARG A 124 28.92 34.85 25.39
N GLY A 125 30.08 34.30 25.73
CA GLY A 125 31.04 34.93 26.66
C GLY A 125 31.84 36.06 26.01
N THR A 126 32.68 36.74 26.79
CA THR A 126 33.55 37.84 26.33
C THR A 126 34.73 37.38 25.47
N GLN A 127 35.20 36.13 25.63
CA GLN A 127 36.30 35.55 24.84
C GLN A 127 35.93 34.26 24.09
N ARG A 128 35.07 33.41 24.64
CA ARG A 128 34.64 32.14 24.02
C ARG A 128 33.15 31.88 24.29
N ALA A 129 32.47 31.24 23.35
CA ALA A 129 31.11 30.77 23.55
C ALA A 129 31.12 29.39 24.21
N THR A 130 30.21 29.16 25.15
CA THR A 130 29.95 27.84 25.75
C THR A 130 28.64 27.27 25.22
N GLU A 131 28.61 25.95 25.00
CA GLU A 131 27.43 25.23 24.54
C GLU A 131 27.05 24.19 25.60
N HIS A 132 25.77 24.19 26.01
CA HIS A 132 25.24 23.31 27.03
C HIS A 132 24.13 22.44 26.43
N PRO A 133 24.19 21.11 26.52
CA PRO A 133 23.14 20.24 26.01
C PRO A 133 21.86 20.40 26.84
N LEU A 134 20.75 20.66 26.16
CA LEU A 134 19.43 20.77 26.77
C LEU A 134 18.62 19.47 26.64
N GLY A 135 18.84 18.73 25.56
CA GLY A 135 18.21 17.44 25.32
C GLY A 135 18.14 17.07 23.84
N THR A 136 17.42 15.99 23.53
CA THR A 136 17.18 15.55 22.15
C THR A 136 15.68 15.43 21.86
N PHE A 137 15.29 15.68 20.63
CA PHE A 137 13.91 15.52 20.17
C PHE A 137 13.85 14.97 18.75
N THR A 138 12.73 14.38 18.38
CA THR A 138 12.46 13.91 17.01
C THR A 138 11.53 14.88 16.32
N LEU A 139 11.88 15.28 15.09
CA LEU A 139 11.08 16.15 14.24
C LEU A 139 10.50 15.37 13.07
N LEU A 140 9.18 15.41 12.91
CA LEU A 140 8.39 14.74 11.86
C LEU A 140 7.76 15.75 10.90
N PHE A 141 7.25 15.26 9.76
CA PHE A 141 6.38 16.02 8.87
C PHE A 141 5.08 16.42 9.57
N ASN A 142 4.47 17.54 9.14
CA ASN A 142 3.29 18.11 9.77
C ASN A 142 2.09 18.32 8.83
N PRO A 143 1.21 17.31 8.71
CA PRO A 143 -0.03 17.43 7.94
C PRO A 143 -1.03 18.47 8.45
N TRP A 144 -0.84 19.01 9.66
CA TRP A 144 -1.70 20.04 10.26
C TRP A 144 -1.14 21.46 10.08
N CYS A 145 0.10 21.62 9.64
CA CYS A 145 0.71 22.93 9.39
C CYS A 145 0.43 23.34 7.94
N ARG A 146 -0.22 24.50 7.73
CA ARG A 146 -0.60 24.99 6.39
C ARG A 146 0.60 25.28 5.48
N ASP A 147 1.73 25.62 6.07
CA ASP A 147 2.96 25.97 5.36
C ASP A 147 3.82 24.72 5.06
N ASP A 148 3.42 23.54 5.54
CA ASP A 148 4.11 22.29 5.27
C ASP A 148 3.66 21.71 3.92
N SER A 149 4.63 21.21 3.14
CA SER A 149 4.38 20.53 1.87
C SER A 149 3.45 19.32 1.97
N VAL A 150 3.25 18.73 3.15
CA VAL A 150 2.29 17.62 3.35
C VAL A 150 0.98 18.04 4.01
N PHE A 151 0.66 19.35 4.04
CA PHE A 151 -0.58 19.85 4.59
C PHE A 151 -1.80 19.20 3.92
N LEU A 152 -2.60 18.48 4.71
CA LEU A 152 -3.80 17.81 4.23
C LEU A 152 -5.01 18.48 4.88
N PRO A 153 -5.82 19.29 4.18
CA PRO A 153 -6.79 20.18 4.81
C PRO A 153 -7.90 19.45 5.59
N ASN A 154 -8.30 18.25 5.16
CA ASN A 154 -9.38 17.49 5.76
C ASN A 154 -8.93 16.72 7.02
N GLU A 155 -9.56 16.99 8.17
CA GLU A 155 -9.21 16.34 9.43
C GLU A 155 -9.47 14.83 9.42
N ALA A 156 -10.57 14.36 8.84
CA ALA A 156 -10.87 12.93 8.77
C ALA A 156 -9.83 12.17 7.93
N GLN A 157 -9.33 12.80 6.85
CA GLN A 157 -8.24 12.23 6.06
C GLN A 157 -6.92 12.22 6.84
N ARG A 158 -6.61 13.24 7.67
CA ARG A 158 -5.43 13.22 8.55
C ARG A 158 -5.52 12.10 9.59
N GLN A 159 -6.70 11.91 10.19
CA GLN A 159 -6.95 10.79 11.11
C GLN A 159 -6.73 9.44 10.41
N GLU A 160 -7.31 9.24 9.23
CA GLU A 160 -7.20 7.96 8.50
C GLU A 160 -5.80 7.69 7.90
N CYS A 161 -5.18 8.71 7.29
CA CYS A 161 -3.98 8.55 6.48
C CYS A 161 -2.68 8.80 7.24
N VAL A 162 -2.75 9.20 8.53
CA VAL A 162 -1.57 9.44 9.38
C VAL A 162 -1.71 8.71 10.71
N LEU A 163 -2.83 8.91 11.42
CA LEU A 163 -3.00 8.44 12.80
C LEU A 163 -3.57 7.02 12.92
N ASN A 164 -4.37 6.58 11.96
CA ASN A 164 -4.95 5.25 12.00
C ASN A 164 -3.87 4.18 11.74
N GLN A 165 -3.74 3.23 12.67
CA GLN A 165 -2.79 2.11 12.59
C GLN A 165 -3.45 0.84 12.05
N ASP A 166 -4.79 0.80 11.98
CA ASP A 166 -5.56 -0.32 11.48
C ASP A 166 -5.87 -0.13 9.98
N GLY A 167 -5.27 -0.96 9.14
CA GLY A 167 -5.40 -0.97 7.69
C GLY A 167 -6.29 -2.08 7.14
N SER A 168 -6.78 -1.88 5.92
CA SER A 168 -7.46 -2.90 5.11
C SER A 168 -6.86 -2.83 3.72
N ILE A 169 -6.30 -3.94 3.24
CA ILE A 169 -5.73 -4.07 1.90
C ILE A 169 -6.67 -4.95 1.09
N TYR A 170 -6.91 -4.59 -0.17
CA TYR A 170 -7.82 -5.32 -1.04
C TYR A 170 -7.04 -6.20 -2.01
N TRP A 171 -7.62 -7.34 -2.36
CA TRP A 171 -7.05 -8.35 -3.27
C TRP A 171 -8.19 -9.25 -3.80
N GLY A 172 -7.85 -10.26 -4.60
CA GLY A 172 -8.84 -11.09 -5.31
C GLY A 172 -9.09 -10.57 -6.72
N THR A 173 -10.34 -10.61 -7.16
CA THR A 173 -10.79 -10.17 -8.49
C THR A 173 -11.73 -8.97 -8.40
N GLU A 174 -11.98 -8.28 -9.51
CA GLU A 174 -12.90 -7.12 -9.54
C GLU A 174 -14.34 -7.48 -9.12
N SER A 175 -14.78 -8.70 -9.41
CA SER A 175 -16.09 -9.26 -9.07
C SER A 175 -16.18 -9.74 -7.62
N THR A 176 -15.05 -10.07 -7.00
CA THR A 176 -14.98 -10.65 -5.66
C THR A 176 -13.84 -10.03 -4.85
N ILE A 177 -14.02 -8.75 -4.48
CA ILE A 177 -13.02 -8.03 -3.69
C ILE A 177 -12.93 -8.64 -2.28
N GLN A 178 -11.79 -9.23 -1.97
CA GLN A 178 -11.46 -9.75 -0.66
C GLN A 178 -10.69 -8.71 0.16
N VAL A 179 -10.71 -8.84 1.49
CA VAL A 179 -10.08 -7.89 2.41
C VAL A 179 -9.05 -8.59 3.29
N GLN A 180 -7.84 -8.05 3.28
CA GLN A 180 -6.72 -8.43 4.13
C GLN A 180 -6.54 -7.37 5.22
N PRO A 181 -6.88 -7.65 6.51
CA PRO A 181 -6.58 -6.73 7.59
C PRO A 181 -5.07 -6.60 7.79
N TRP A 182 -4.61 -5.40 8.16
CA TRP A 182 -3.19 -5.11 8.37
C TRP A 182 -2.97 -4.17 9.55
N ASP A 183 -2.02 -4.49 10.42
CA ASP A 183 -1.54 -3.56 11.46
C ASP A 183 -0.30 -2.79 10.98
N PHE A 184 -0.46 -1.50 10.74
CA PHE A 184 0.63 -0.64 10.29
C PHE A 184 1.65 -0.33 11.39
N SER A 185 1.23 -0.31 12.66
CA SER A 185 2.11 -0.09 13.83
C SER A 185 3.08 1.09 13.78
N GLN A 186 2.75 2.16 13.06
CA GLN A 186 3.67 3.29 12.86
C GLN A 186 4.01 4.06 14.15
N PHE A 187 3.26 3.90 15.24
CA PHE A 187 3.52 4.56 16.52
C PHE A 187 4.15 3.68 17.58
N GLU A 188 4.60 2.48 17.24
CA GLU A 188 5.46 1.76 18.18
C GLU A 188 6.81 2.49 18.30
N GLU A 189 7.26 2.69 19.54
CA GLU A 189 8.39 3.54 19.92
C GLU A 189 9.68 3.22 19.14
N ASP A 190 9.97 1.93 18.95
CA ASP A 190 11.12 1.43 18.20
C ASP A 190 10.94 1.56 16.68
N ILE A 191 9.71 1.55 16.16
CA ILE A 191 9.43 1.69 14.73
C ILE A 191 9.85 3.07 14.22
N VAL A 192 9.69 4.13 15.01
CA VAL A 192 10.19 5.47 14.66
C VAL A 192 11.71 5.46 14.45
N ASP A 193 12.44 4.83 15.36
CA ASP A 193 13.90 4.72 15.25
C ASP A 193 14.32 3.86 14.05
N ILE A 194 13.59 2.77 13.78
CA ILE A 194 13.81 1.91 12.61
C ILE A 194 13.54 2.67 11.31
N CYS A 195 12.50 3.52 11.25
CA CYS A 195 12.21 4.34 10.07
C CYS A 195 13.36 5.32 9.80
N PHE A 196 13.91 5.98 10.81
CA PHE A 196 15.09 6.83 10.61
C PHE A 196 16.35 6.04 10.26
N LYS A 197 16.53 4.83 10.82
CA LYS A 197 17.60 3.91 10.43
C LYS A 197 17.49 3.51 8.95
N LEU A 198 16.27 3.28 8.45
CA LEU A 198 16.00 3.02 7.03
C LEU A 198 16.44 4.20 6.16
N LEU A 199 16.06 5.42 6.52
CA LEU A 199 16.52 6.62 5.80
C LEU A 199 18.03 6.80 5.88
N ASP A 200 18.67 6.43 7.00
CA ASP A 200 20.13 6.54 7.18
C ASP A 200 20.89 5.56 6.29
N VAL A 201 20.41 4.31 6.23
CA VAL A 201 20.97 3.27 5.35
C VAL A 201 20.80 3.67 3.89
N GLY A 202 19.59 4.05 3.46
CA GLY A 202 19.34 4.35 2.05
C GLY A 202 20.18 5.52 1.52
N ALA A 203 20.24 6.62 2.29
CA ALA A 203 21.03 7.78 1.90
C ALA A 203 22.54 7.48 1.86
N HIS A 204 23.05 6.59 2.72
CA HIS A 204 24.46 6.17 2.65
C HIS A 204 24.79 5.50 1.30
N TRP A 205 23.91 4.64 0.82
CA TRP A 205 24.12 3.89 -0.42
C TRP A 205 23.91 4.73 -1.68
N GLN A 206 22.95 5.67 -1.67
CA GLN A 206 22.79 6.65 -2.76
C GLN A 206 23.91 7.69 -2.82
N GLN A 207 24.92 7.59 -1.93
CA GLN A 207 25.94 8.62 -1.71
C GLN A 207 25.33 10.01 -1.43
N ASP A 208 24.09 10.01 -0.93
CA ASP A 208 23.38 11.23 -0.58
C ASP A 208 23.82 11.67 0.82
N THR A 209 24.90 12.46 0.81
CA THR A 209 25.46 13.02 2.04
C THR A 209 24.64 14.20 2.58
N ASP A 210 23.73 14.76 1.76
CA ASP A 210 22.95 15.93 2.11
C ASP A 210 21.66 15.56 2.86
N ARG A 211 21.75 15.59 4.19
CA ARG A 211 20.60 15.35 5.08
C ARG A 211 19.52 16.44 4.99
N SER A 212 19.80 17.59 4.37
CA SER A 212 18.82 18.69 4.22
C SER A 212 17.62 18.27 3.36
N LYS A 213 17.84 17.38 2.39
CA LYS A 213 16.82 16.82 1.50
C LYS A 213 15.75 16.01 2.21
N ARG A 214 15.96 15.61 3.46
CA ARG A 214 14.91 15.01 4.31
C ARG A 214 13.79 16.00 4.65
N GLY A 215 13.94 17.28 4.32
CA GLY A 215 12.84 18.25 4.36
C GLY A 215 11.85 18.10 3.20
N ASP A 216 12.23 17.43 2.12
CA ASP A 216 11.40 17.25 0.94
C ASP A 216 10.66 15.90 0.98
N PRO A 217 9.31 15.88 1.04
CA PRO A 217 8.55 14.64 1.02
C PRO A 217 8.74 13.84 -0.28
N VAL A 218 9.00 14.50 -1.41
CA VAL A 218 9.23 13.83 -2.70
C VAL A 218 10.50 12.97 -2.60
N HIS A 219 11.60 13.57 -2.14
CA HIS A 219 12.85 12.85 -1.88
C HIS A 219 12.67 11.69 -0.89
N VAL A 220 11.96 11.92 0.22
CA VAL A 220 11.71 10.87 1.23
C VAL A 220 10.89 9.70 0.65
N CYS A 221 9.83 9.97 -0.11
CA CYS A 221 9.04 8.92 -0.77
C CYS A 221 9.89 8.10 -1.75
N ARG A 222 10.71 8.75 -2.60
CA ARG A 222 11.64 8.06 -3.51
C ARG A 222 12.61 7.16 -2.74
N LEU A 223 13.18 7.67 -1.65
CA LEU A 223 14.13 6.93 -0.83
C LEU A 223 13.48 5.69 -0.17
N VAL A 224 12.26 5.85 0.38
CA VAL A 224 11.51 4.72 0.97
C VAL A 224 11.17 3.69 -0.09
N GLY A 225 10.66 4.10 -1.26
CA GLY A 225 10.35 3.19 -2.37
C GLY A 225 11.58 2.40 -2.83
N ALA A 226 12.72 3.07 -3.00
CA ALA A 226 13.96 2.41 -3.37
C ALA A 226 14.47 1.45 -2.29
N MET A 227 14.39 1.83 -1.01
CA MET A 227 14.86 1.01 0.11
C MET A 227 14.07 -0.27 0.32
N LEU A 228 12.84 -0.34 -0.17
CA LEU A 228 12.04 -1.56 -0.02
C LEU A 228 12.49 -2.68 -0.94
N ASN A 229 13.15 -2.36 -2.05
CA ASN A 229 13.22 -3.27 -3.18
C ASN A 229 14.54 -3.23 -3.99
N CYS A 230 15.23 -2.10 -4.07
CA CYS A 230 16.41 -1.97 -4.92
C CYS A 230 17.55 -2.90 -4.46
N ASN A 231 17.99 -3.81 -5.32
CA ASN A 231 19.03 -4.82 -5.02
C ASN A 231 20.39 -4.21 -4.67
N GLU A 232 20.69 -3.03 -5.22
CA GLU A 232 21.92 -2.28 -4.94
C GLU A 232 21.90 -1.63 -3.55
N LEU A 233 20.70 -1.42 -2.99
CA LEU A 233 20.50 -0.97 -1.63
C LEU A 233 20.34 -2.22 -0.73
N ARG A 234 20.69 -2.12 0.56
CA ARG A 234 20.31 -3.16 1.53
C ARG A 234 18.79 -3.15 1.75
N ARG A 235 18.06 -3.73 0.79
CA ARG A 235 16.60 -3.70 0.71
C ARG A 235 15.96 -4.26 1.97
N VAL A 236 14.78 -3.76 2.32
CA VAL A 236 14.04 -4.23 3.50
C VAL A 236 13.45 -5.62 3.27
N LEU A 237 12.92 -5.87 2.07
CA LEU A 237 12.21 -7.09 1.73
C LEU A 237 12.83 -7.77 0.51
N THR A 238 12.81 -9.09 0.50
CA THR A 238 13.04 -9.89 -0.70
C THR A 238 11.69 -10.31 -1.27
N GLY A 239 11.49 -10.01 -2.54
CA GLY A 239 10.30 -10.47 -3.25
C GLY A 239 10.26 -11.99 -3.38
N GLY A 240 9.11 -12.59 -3.10
CA GLY A 240 8.90 -14.03 -3.20
C GLY A 240 7.61 -14.33 -3.93
N TRP A 241 7.73 -14.69 -5.22
CA TRP A 241 6.59 -15.10 -6.05
C TRP A 241 6.55 -16.62 -6.28
N THR A 242 7.59 -17.36 -5.88
CA THR A 242 7.65 -18.83 -6.06
C THR A 242 7.00 -19.59 -4.90
N ALA A 243 6.44 -20.76 -5.21
CA ALA A 243 5.63 -21.57 -4.29
C ALA A 243 6.40 -22.14 -3.07
N GLU A 244 7.73 -22.08 -3.05
CA GLU A 244 8.56 -22.73 -2.03
C GLU A 244 9.22 -21.74 -1.08
N CYS A 245 8.51 -20.72 -0.57
CA CYS A 245 9.00 -19.78 0.45
C CYS A 245 9.37 -20.46 1.81
N ARG A 246 10.12 -21.57 1.80
CA ARG A 246 10.41 -22.50 2.90
C ARG A 246 11.48 -21.97 3.86
N ASP A 247 12.33 -21.05 3.40
CA ASP A 247 13.41 -20.42 4.18
C ASP A 247 13.02 -19.04 4.74
N GLY A 248 11.74 -18.67 4.67
CA GLY A 248 11.22 -17.40 5.16
C GLY A 248 9.75 -17.48 5.54
N THR A 249 9.14 -16.32 5.75
CA THR A 249 7.70 -16.21 6.01
C THR A 249 6.96 -16.02 4.68
N PRO A 250 5.95 -16.87 4.37
CA PRO A 250 5.09 -16.67 3.22
C PRO A 250 4.43 -15.28 3.24
N PRO A 251 4.36 -14.55 2.10
CA PRO A 251 3.80 -13.19 2.05
C PRO A 251 2.38 -13.07 2.59
N THR A 252 1.57 -14.13 2.47
CA THR A 252 0.20 -14.20 2.98
C THR A 252 0.14 -14.23 4.50
N GLN A 253 1.14 -14.76 5.21
CA GLN A 253 1.10 -14.90 6.68
C GLN A 253 1.39 -13.60 7.45
N TRP A 254 1.89 -12.55 6.79
CA TRP A 254 2.13 -11.28 7.46
C TRP A 254 0.80 -10.64 7.91
N LEU A 255 0.76 -10.25 9.19
CA LEU A 255 -0.39 -9.56 9.81
C LEU A 255 -0.17 -8.05 9.98
N GLY A 256 1.06 -7.58 9.80
CA GLY A 256 1.43 -6.20 10.05
C GLY A 256 2.88 -5.89 9.67
N SER A 257 3.20 -4.60 9.64
CA SER A 257 4.52 -4.11 9.16
C SER A 257 5.61 -4.15 10.25
N ALA A 258 5.24 -4.05 11.52
CA ALA A 258 6.21 -3.96 12.62
C ALA A 258 7.12 -5.21 12.74
N PRO A 259 6.61 -6.46 12.65
CA PRO A 259 7.46 -7.65 12.65
C PRO A 259 8.53 -7.63 11.55
N ILE A 260 8.16 -7.21 10.34
CA ILE A 260 9.07 -7.10 9.18
C ILE A 260 10.17 -6.08 9.46
N LEU A 261 9.79 -4.85 9.88
CA LEU A 261 10.75 -3.78 10.15
C LEU A 261 11.70 -4.12 11.31
N ARG A 262 11.19 -4.76 12.36
CA ARG A 262 12.00 -5.24 13.50
C ARG A 262 12.98 -6.32 13.08
N GLN A 263 12.54 -7.29 12.30
CA GLN A 263 13.40 -8.36 11.81
C GLN A 263 14.53 -7.78 10.95
N TRP A 264 14.22 -6.91 9.99
CA TRP A 264 15.23 -6.22 9.19
C TRP A 264 16.25 -5.48 10.07
N ALA A 265 15.77 -4.74 11.07
CA ALA A 265 16.64 -3.97 11.95
C ALA A 265 17.54 -4.86 12.83
N ALA A 266 17.01 -5.97 13.34
CA ALA A 266 17.71 -6.94 14.18
C ALA A 266 18.75 -7.74 13.40
N GLU A 267 18.45 -8.10 12.15
CA GLU A 267 19.32 -8.86 11.25
C GLU A 267 20.35 -7.97 10.53
N ARG A 268 20.84 -6.90 11.19
CA ARG A 268 21.85 -5.98 10.65
C ARG A 268 21.48 -5.37 9.28
N CYS A 269 20.19 -5.08 9.09
CA CYS A 269 19.63 -4.55 7.84
C CYS A 269 19.77 -5.52 6.66
N GLN A 270 19.66 -6.83 6.92
CA GLN A 270 19.53 -7.83 5.86
C GLN A 270 18.06 -7.94 5.39
N PRO A 271 17.82 -8.22 4.11
CA PRO A 271 16.47 -8.32 3.57
C PRO A 271 15.65 -9.43 4.23
N VAL A 272 14.45 -9.08 4.69
CA VAL A 272 13.46 -10.02 5.23
C VAL A 272 12.81 -10.81 4.11
N ARG A 273 12.61 -12.11 4.30
CA ARG A 273 11.99 -13.03 3.33
C ARG A 273 10.61 -13.46 3.86
N TYR A 274 9.51 -13.32 3.12
CA TYR A 274 9.32 -12.78 1.76
C TYR A 274 8.20 -11.73 1.71
N GLY A 275 8.18 -10.92 0.65
CA GLY A 275 7.11 -9.96 0.37
C GLY A 275 6.57 -10.05 -1.07
N GLN A 276 5.34 -9.58 -1.26
CA GLN A 276 4.68 -9.35 -2.55
C GLN A 276 4.08 -7.93 -2.58
N CYS A 277 3.46 -7.50 -3.68
CA CYS A 277 3.08 -6.09 -3.91
C CYS A 277 2.34 -5.45 -2.71
N TRP A 278 1.37 -6.15 -2.12
CA TRP A 278 0.64 -5.64 -0.94
C TRP A 278 1.52 -5.51 0.31
N VAL A 279 2.49 -6.39 0.51
CA VAL A 279 3.44 -6.33 1.63
C VAL A 279 4.36 -5.13 1.46
N PHE A 280 4.88 -4.92 0.26
CA PHE A 280 5.69 -3.73 -0.06
C PHE A 280 4.88 -2.45 0.19
N ALA A 281 3.66 -2.38 -0.34
CA ALA A 281 2.78 -1.23 -0.17
C ALA A 281 2.44 -0.99 1.32
N ALA A 282 2.22 -2.05 2.10
CA ALA A 282 1.87 -1.92 3.50
C ALA A 282 3.05 -1.43 4.37
N VAL A 283 4.27 -1.93 4.11
CA VAL A 283 5.47 -1.47 4.82
C VAL A 283 5.81 -0.03 4.44
N ALA A 284 5.71 0.33 3.16
CA ALA A 284 5.86 1.72 2.70
C ALA A 284 4.87 2.65 3.42
N CYS A 285 3.60 2.26 3.49
CA CYS A 285 2.55 3.00 4.19
C CYS A 285 2.92 3.23 5.65
N SER A 286 3.35 2.17 6.37
CA SER A 286 3.78 2.28 7.77
C SER A 286 4.92 3.28 7.95
N VAL A 287 5.96 3.19 7.12
CA VAL A 287 7.14 4.08 7.23
C VAL A 287 6.75 5.53 6.94
N LEU A 288 5.97 5.78 5.90
CA LEU A 288 5.58 7.14 5.51
C LEU A 288 4.61 7.76 6.52
N ARG A 289 3.63 7.00 7.03
CA ARG A 289 2.75 7.43 8.14
C ARG A 289 3.54 7.74 9.40
N CYS A 290 4.54 6.91 9.73
CA CYS A 290 5.44 7.10 10.86
C CYS A 290 6.18 8.45 10.77
N LEU A 291 6.71 8.76 9.59
CA LEU A 291 7.42 10.02 9.32
C LEU A 291 6.47 11.23 9.25
N GLY A 292 5.16 11.01 9.14
CA GLY A 292 4.13 12.04 9.10
C GLY A 292 3.67 12.43 7.69
N ILE A 293 3.99 11.65 6.67
CA ILE A 293 3.48 11.85 5.29
C ILE A 293 2.14 11.11 5.17
N PRO A 294 1.01 11.80 4.89
CA PRO A 294 -0.27 11.14 4.75
C PRO A 294 -0.25 10.15 3.59
N THR A 295 -0.50 8.87 3.89
CA THR A 295 -0.32 7.78 2.93
C THR A 295 -1.46 6.77 3.03
N ARG A 296 -1.93 6.25 1.89
CA ARG A 296 -2.92 5.15 1.82
C ARG A 296 -2.45 4.06 0.86
N VAL A 297 -2.86 2.82 1.13
CA VAL A 297 -2.64 1.68 0.23
C VAL A 297 -3.79 1.63 -0.76
N VAL A 298 -3.47 1.47 -2.03
CA VAL A 298 -4.43 1.39 -3.14
C VAL A 298 -4.22 0.07 -3.87
N THR A 299 -5.31 -0.58 -4.25
CA THR A 299 -5.31 -1.79 -5.08
C THR A 299 -6.05 -1.53 -6.37
N SER A 300 -5.52 -1.93 -7.52
CA SER A 300 -6.31 -2.07 -8.76
C SER A 300 -6.44 -3.52 -9.14
N PHE A 301 -7.55 -3.84 -9.82
CA PHE A 301 -7.81 -5.17 -10.38
C PHE A 301 -7.52 -5.16 -11.88
N THR A 302 -7.19 -6.33 -12.42
CA THR A 302 -6.84 -6.52 -13.84
C THR A 302 -5.75 -5.53 -14.27
N TRP A 303 -4.60 -5.60 -13.60
CA TRP A 303 -3.49 -4.67 -13.76
C TRP A 303 -2.51 -5.17 -14.82
N ALA A 304 -2.22 -4.37 -15.85
CA ALA A 304 -1.15 -4.71 -16.79
C ALA A 304 0.22 -4.31 -16.22
N HIS A 305 0.99 -5.31 -15.82
CA HIS A 305 2.32 -5.13 -15.27
C HIS A 305 3.39 -5.19 -16.37
N ASN A 306 4.52 -4.49 -16.17
CA ASN A 306 5.66 -4.45 -17.10
C ASN A 306 5.30 -4.07 -18.55
N THR A 307 4.35 -3.14 -18.73
CA THR A 307 3.95 -2.65 -20.07
C THR A 307 5.05 -1.86 -20.79
N GLY A 308 6.01 -1.30 -20.07
CA GLY A 308 7.02 -0.40 -20.63
C GLY A 308 6.42 0.87 -21.28
N GLY A 309 5.15 1.19 -21.01
CA GLY A 309 4.42 2.28 -21.66
C GLY A 309 3.69 1.89 -22.96
N HIS A 310 3.77 0.63 -23.40
CA HIS A 310 3.04 0.14 -24.58
C HIS A 310 1.53 0.06 -24.28
N LEU A 311 0.72 0.58 -25.21
CA LEU A 311 -0.74 0.65 -25.08
C LEU A 311 -1.46 -0.64 -25.53
N SER A 312 -0.76 -1.77 -25.56
CA SER A 312 -1.34 -3.07 -25.84
C SER A 312 -0.65 -4.14 -25.01
N VAL A 313 -1.43 -5.11 -24.53
CA VAL A 313 -0.93 -6.27 -23.79
C VAL A 313 -1.51 -7.53 -24.42
N ASP A 314 -0.62 -8.46 -24.75
CA ASP A 314 -0.96 -9.69 -25.46
C ASP A 314 -0.96 -10.89 -24.48
N GLU A 315 -2.07 -11.62 -24.42
CA GLU A 315 -2.16 -12.93 -23.78
C GLU A 315 -2.24 -14.03 -24.84
N TYR A 316 -1.54 -15.13 -24.60
CA TYR A 316 -1.44 -16.25 -25.53
C TYR A 316 -2.07 -17.49 -24.95
N TYR A 317 -2.88 -18.18 -25.76
CA TYR A 317 -3.58 -19.41 -25.40
C TYR A 317 -3.27 -20.50 -26.41
N SER A 318 -3.18 -21.73 -25.93
CA SER A 318 -3.02 -22.91 -26.77
C SER A 318 -4.33 -23.25 -27.49
N GLU A 319 -4.29 -24.20 -28.42
CA GLU A 319 -5.49 -24.76 -29.04
C GLU A 319 -6.44 -25.46 -28.07
N SER A 320 -5.92 -25.88 -26.92
CA SER A 320 -6.65 -26.53 -25.82
C SER A 320 -7.26 -25.52 -24.84
N GLY A 321 -7.11 -24.22 -25.09
CA GLY A 321 -7.71 -23.16 -24.29
C GLY A 321 -6.96 -22.82 -22.99
N ASP A 322 -5.80 -23.43 -22.73
CA ASP A 322 -4.92 -23.07 -21.62
C ASP A 322 -4.01 -21.90 -21.97
N LYS A 323 -3.76 -21.03 -20.98
CA LYS A 323 -2.86 -19.89 -21.11
C LYS A 323 -1.42 -20.36 -21.18
N VAL A 324 -0.68 -19.85 -22.15
CA VAL A 324 0.72 -20.16 -22.40
C VAL A 324 1.61 -19.10 -21.74
N ALA A 325 2.59 -19.55 -20.96
CA ALA A 325 3.55 -18.64 -20.33
C ALA A 325 4.39 -17.90 -21.37
N CYS A 326 4.43 -16.58 -21.27
CA CYS A 326 5.26 -15.72 -22.11
C CYS A 326 6.27 -14.97 -21.23
N ASN A 327 7.48 -15.51 -21.13
CA ASN A 327 8.52 -14.92 -20.28
C ASN A 327 9.02 -13.58 -20.85
N GLY A 328 9.18 -12.57 -19.99
CA GLY A 328 9.78 -11.28 -20.33
C GLY A 328 8.88 -10.33 -21.13
N LYS A 329 7.56 -10.52 -21.10
CA LYS A 329 6.56 -9.60 -21.68
C LYS A 329 5.62 -9.08 -20.61
N ALA A 330 4.89 -8.01 -20.93
CA ALA A 330 3.82 -7.49 -20.08
C ALA A 330 2.81 -8.60 -19.74
N SER A 331 2.36 -8.67 -18.49
CA SER A 331 1.37 -9.66 -18.04
C SER A 331 0.23 -8.98 -17.30
N ILE A 332 -0.96 -9.57 -17.38
CA ILE A 332 -2.14 -9.11 -16.65
C ILE A 332 -2.15 -9.81 -15.30
N TRP A 333 -2.04 -9.02 -14.23
CA TRP A 333 -2.16 -9.44 -12.85
C TRP A 333 -3.61 -9.33 -12.41
N SER A 334 -4.08 -10.28 -11.61
CA SER A 334 -5.43 -10.28 -11.02
C SER A 334 -5.66 -8.99 -10.22
N PHE A 335 -4.65 -8.60 -9.45
CA PHE A 335 -4.60 -7.31 -8.75
C PHE A 335 -3.16 -6.83 -8.57
N HIS A 336 -3.00 -5.53 -8.33
CA HIS A 336 -1.74 -4.91 -7.94
C HIS A 336 -1.98 -3.86 -6.87
N ALA A 337 -1.06 -3.76 -5.90
CA ALA A 337 -1.16 -2.84 -4.78
C ALA A 337 0.05 -1.90 -4.69
N TRP A 338 -0.22 -0.62 -4.45
CA TRP A 338 0.77 0.45 -4.33
C TRP A 338 0.35 1.49 -3.27
N ASN A 339 1.06 2.61 -3.17
CA ASN A 339 0.74 3.69 -2.25
C ASN A 339 0.35 4.98 -2.96
N GLU A 340 -0.63 5.70 -2.41
CA GLU A 340 -0.78 7.12 -2.68
C GLU A 340 -0.28 7.94 -1.49
N CYS A 341 0.59 8.91 -1.77
CA CYS A 341 1.21 9.80 -0.79
C CYS A 341 0.76 11.24 -1.04
N TRP A 342 0.25 11.94 -0.03
CA TRP A 342 -0.21 13.33 -0.17
C TRP A 342 0.92 14.34 0.03
N MET A 343 1.20 15.15 -0.99
CA MET A 343 2.18 16.24 -0.91
C MET A 343 1.96 17.30 -1.99
N ALA A 344 2.51 18.49 -1.75
CA ALA A 344 2.72 19.52 -2.76
C ALA A 344 3.88 19.14 -3.70
N ARG A 345 3.82 19.62 -4.94
CA ARG A 345 4.78 19.37 -6.02
C ARG A 345 5.31 20.69 -6.59
N PRO A 346 6.07 21.48 -5.81
CA PRO A 346 6.66 22.73 -6.29
C PRO A 346 7.72 22.51 -7.39
N ASP A 347 8.19 21.26 -7.56
CA ASP A 347 9.05 20.82 -8.64
C ASP A 347 8.32 20.67 -9.98
N LEU A 348 6.99 20.68 -9.99
CA LEU A 348 6.14 20.54 -11.17
C LEU A 348 5.32 21.81 -11.46
N PRO A 349 4.73 21.94 -12.67
CA PRO A 349 3.77 22.99 -12.96
C PRO A 349 2.59 22.99 -11.96
N PRO A 350 1.94 24.15 -11.73
CA PRO A 350 0.80 24.24 -10.84
C PRO A 350 -0.33 23.27 -11.22
N GLY A 351 -0.94 22.63 -10.22
CA GLY A 351 -2.09 21.74 -10.40
C GLY A 351 -1.81 20.24 -10.24
N TYR A 352 -0.58 19.85 -9.90
CA TYR A 352 -0.16 18.47 -9.64
C TYR A 352 0.11 18.15 -8.15
N ASP A 353 -0.24 19.07 -7.25
CA ASP A 353 -0.32 18.81 -5.82
C ASP A 353 -1.37 17.72 -5.49
N GLY A 354 -1.25 17.11 -4.32
CA GLY A 354 -2.21 16.15 -3.81
C GLY A 354 -1.66 14.73 -3.81
N TRP A 355 -2.48 13.74 -4.22
CA TRP A 355 -2.10 12.33 -4.20
C TRP A 355 -1.09 11.96 -5.30
N GLN A 356 0.00 11.35 -4.88
CA GLN A 356 1.09 10.88 -5.73
C GLN A 356 1.22 9.35 -5.62
N VAL A 357 1.27 8.64 -6.74
CA VAL A 357 1.53 7.20 -6.80
C VAL A 357 2.98 6.92 -6.46
N LEU A 358 3.22 6.09 -5.46
CA LEU A 358 4.50 5.47 -5.13
C LEU A 358 4.32 3.95 -5.18
N ASP A 359 4.97 3.30 -6.13
CA ASP A 359 5.00 1.84 -6.24
C ASP A 359 6.38 1.31 -5.84
N ALA A 360 6.44 0.66 -4.68
CA ALA A 360 7.65 0.06 -4.16
C ALA A 360 7.93 -1.35 -4.74
N THR A 361 6.98 -1.92 -5.47
CA THR A 361 7.12 -3.24 -6.09
C THR A 361 8.14 -3.18 -7.23
N PRO A 362 9.03 -4.18 -7.39
CA PRO A 362 9.98 -4.18 -8.51
C PRO A 362 9.28 -4.24 -9.85
N GLN A 363 9.57 -3.24 -10.69
CA GLN A 363 9.24 -3.22 -12.11
C GLN A 363 10.52 -3.38 -12.93
N GLU A 364 10.41 -3.99 -14.11
CA GLU A 364 11.52 -4.06 -15.06
C GLU A 364 11.84 -2.65 -15.60
N LYS A 365 13.04 -2.13 -15.28
CA LYS A 365 13.56 -0.86 -15.81
C LYS A 365 14.91 -1.11 -16.49
N SER A 366 15.18 -0.37 -17.57
CA SER A 366 16.44 -0.43 -18.32
C SER A 366 17.65 0.11 -17.53
N GLY A 367 17.42 0.77 -16.40
CA GLY A 367 18.43 1.21 -15.43
C GLY A 367 17.83 2.03 -14.28
N GLY A 368 18.52 2.12 -13.14
CA GLY A 368 18.08 2.86 -11.95
C GLY A 368 17.21 2.06 -10.96
N PRO A 369 16.72 2.69 -9.87
CA PRO A 369 15.88 2.02 -8.89
C PRO A 369 14.60 1.46 -9.53
N SER A 370 14.28 0.20 -9.25
CA SER A 370 13.11 -0.52 -9.79
C SER A 370 11.75 -0.04 -9.26
N SER A 371 11.72 0.92 -8.33
CA SER A 371 10.50 1.54 -7.80
C SER A 371 10.02 2.69 -8.69
N CYS A 372 8.72 2.98 -8.66
CA CYS A 372 8.09 4.06 -9.43
C CYS A 372 7.52 5.15 -8.50
N GLY A 373 7.63 6.41 -8.93
CA GLY A 373 7.05 7.56 -8.25
C GLY A 373 7.98 8.28 -7.24
N PRO A 374 7.46 9.33 -6.56
CA PRO A 374 6.05 9.73 -6.50
C PRO A 374 5.58 10.46 -7.78
N THR A 375 4.57 9.90 -8.46
CA THR A 375 4.01 10.42 -9.73
C THR A 375 2.59 10.95 -9.50
N PRO A 376 2.21 12.14 -9.97
CA PRO A 376 0.88 12.69 -9.68
C PRO A 376 -0.24 11.82 -10.27
N VAL A 377 -1.24 11.43 -9.46
CA VAL A 377 -2.41 10.64 -9.91
C VAL A 377 -3.11 11.34 -11.08
N ARG A 378 -3.22 12.67 -11.00
CA ARG A 378 -3.79 13.50 -12.06
C ARG A 378 -3.03 13.40 -13.39
N ALA A 379 -1.69 13.31 -13.36
CA ALA A 379 -0.89 13.21 -14.57
C ALA A 379 -1.10 11.87 -15.28
N ILE A 380 -1.35 10.81 -14.50
CA ILE A 380 -1.75 9.49 -15.02
C ILE A 380 -3.13 9.64 -15.67
N ARG A 381 -4.15 10.12 -14.96
CA ARG A 381 -5.49 10.31 -15.55
C ARG A 381 -5.51 11.13 -16.82
N ASP A 382 -4.78 12.24 -16.80
CA ASP A 382 -4.70 13.18 -17.90
C ASP A 382 -3.61 12.76 -18.91
N GLY A 383 -2.95 11.61 -18.78
CA GLY A 383 -1.97 11.05 -19.73
C GLY A 383 -0.80 11.97 -20.09
N ILE A 384 -0.25 12.74 -19.15
CA ILE A 384 0.79 13.76 -19.41
C ILE A 384 2.19 13.15 -19.31
N LEU A 385 2.63 12.47 -20.37
CA LEU A 385 3.88 11.67 -20.40
C LEU A 385 5.15 12.46 -20.11
N GLU A 386 5.16 13.75 -20.43
CA GLU A 386 6.32 14.63 -20.33
C GLU A 386 6.63 15.06 -18.88
N LEU A 387 5.67 14.88 -17.97
CA LEU A 387 5.77 15.36 -16.60
C LEU A 387 6.69 14.50 -15.73
N ASP A 388 6.61 13.18 -15.90
CA ASP A 388 7.35 12.21 -15.12
C ASP A 388 7.46 10.90 -15.92
N PRO A 389 8.66 10.28 -15.99
CA PRO A 389 8.89 9.07 -16.79
C PRO A 389 8.03 7.88 -16.38
N ASP A 390 7.54 7.85 -15.14
CA ASP A 390 6.69 6.76 -14.65
C ASP A 390 5.21 6.93 -15.10
N VAL A 391 4.82 8.07 -15.71
CA VAL A 391 3.44 8.28 -16.21
C VAL A 391 3.10 7.29 -17.33
N ALA A 392 3.99 7.08 -18.29
CA ALA A 392 3.72 6.19 -19.42
C ALA A 392 3.41 4.74 -19.00
N PRO A 393 4.26 4.06 -18.21
CA PRO A 393 3.96 2.69 -17.77
C PRO A 393 2.72 2.61 -16.87
N LEU A 394 2.51 3.58 -15.96
CA LEU A 394 1.31 3.61 -15.10
C LEU A 394 0.02 3.86 -15.90
N PHE A 395 0.07 4.72 -16.91
CA PHE A 395 -1.05 4.98 -17.81
C PHE A 395 -1.40 3.73 -18.62
N ALA A 396 -0.39 3.09 -19.22
CA ALA A 396 -0.54 1.87 -19.99
C ALA A 396 -1.07 0.71 -19.14
N ALA A 397 -0.63 0.59 -17.88
CA ALA A 397 -1.11 -0.44 -16.97
C ALA A 397 -2.63 -0.40 -16.72
N LEU A 398 -3.24 0.78 -16.90
CA LEU A 398 -4.66 1.06 -16.67
C LEU A 398 -5.50 1.15 -17.94
N ASN A 399 -4.89 1.51 -19.08
CA ASN A 399 -5.62 1.87 -20.31
C ASN A 399 -5.18 1.08 -21.56
N ALA A 400 -4.23 0.15 -21.44
CA ALA A 400 -3.78 -0.64 -22.58
C ALA A 400 -4.90 -1.54 -23.15
N GLU A 401 -4.88 -1.75 -24.46
CA GLU A 401 -5.76 -2.70 -25.12
C GLU A 401 -5.31 -4.13 -24.79
N HIS A 402 -6.19 -4.90 -24.14
CA HIS A 402 -5.97 -6.32 -23.95
C HIS A 402 -6.28 -7.10 -25.24
N ARG A 403 -5.30 -7.84 -25.75
CA ARG A 403 -5.40 -8.66 -26.96
C ARG A 403 -5.17 -10.12 -26.62
N VAL A 404 -6.08 -10.97 -27.09
CA VAL A 404 -5.97 -12.42 -26.91
C VAL A 404 -5.55 -13.07 -28.22
N TRP A 405 -4.52 -13.91 -28.14
CA TRP A 405 -3.97 -14.67 -29.26
C TRP A 405 -4.13 -16.16 -28.98
N VAL A 406 -4.68 -16.90 -29.94
CA VAL A 406 -4.91 -18.33 -29.83
C VAL A 406 -4.07 -19.07 -30.86
N GLN A 407 -3.40 -20.12 -30.42
CA GLN A 407 -2.57 -20.97 -31.27
C GLN A 407 -3.45 -21.73 -32.28
N ARG A 408 -2.93 -21.88 -33.49
CA ARG A 408 -3.49 -22.69 -34.58
C ARG A 408 -2.76 -24.04 -34.68
N PRO A 409 -3.38 -25.04 -35.34
CA PRO A 409 -2.76 -26.36 -35.62
C PRO A 409 -1.38 -26.30 -36.30
N ASP A 410 -1.10 -25.23 -37.02
CA ASP A 410 0.20 -25.00 -37.70
C ASP A 410 1.27 -24.38 -36.78
N GLY A 411 0.95 -24.17 -35.50
CA GLY A 411 1.80 -23.56 -34.49
C GLY A 411 1.81 -22.03 -34.47
N ARG A 412 1.13 -21.35 -35.41
CA ARG A 412 1.05 -19.88 -35.45
C ARG A 412 -0.06 -19.36 -34.53
N PHE A 413 0.00 -18.09 -34.16
CA PHE A 413 -1.05 -17.43 -33.37
C PHE A 413 -1.98 -16.59 -34.24
N GLN A 414 -3.27 -16.64 -33.96
CA GLN A 414 -4.27 -15.72 -34.52
C GLN A 414 -4.94 -14.91 -33.41
N ARG A 415 -5.28 -13.65 -33.71
CA ARG A 415 -6.04 -12.80 -32.78
C ARG A 415 -7.46 -13.33 -32.65
N ALA A 416 -7.95 -13.48 -31.41
CA ALA A 416 -9.34 -13.79 -31.14
C ALA A 416 -10.23 -12.57 -31.44
N ALA A 417 -11.43 -12.82 -31.97
CA ALA A 417 -12.40 -11.77 -32.29
C ALA A 417 -13.05 -11.13 -31.05
N SER A 418 -13.03 -11.84 -29.91
CA SER A 418 -13.60 -11.43 -28.63
C SER A 418 -12.67 -11.83 -27.47
N GLY A 419 -12.98 -11.38 -26.25
CA GLY A 419 -12.26 -11.80 -25.03
C GLY A 419 -11.28 -10.77 -24.47
N ALA A 420 -11.28 -9.55 -25.00
CA ALA A 420 -10.56 -8.43 -24.41
C ALA A 420 -11.20 -8.05 -23.05
N ARG A 421 -10.35 -7.75 -22.07
CA ARG A 421 -10.75 -7.27 -20.74
C ARG A 421 -10.41 -5.79 -20.61
N TYR A 422 -11.22 -5.07 -19.88
CA TYR A 422 -10.86 -3.73 -19.43
C TYR A 422 -9.81 -3.82 -18.34
N LEU A 423 -8.77 -3.01 -18.46
CA LEU A 423 -7.68 -2.98 -17.49
C LEU A 423 -7.92 -1.90 -16.44
N GLY A 424 -7.32 -2.03 -15.26
CA GLY A 424 -7.29 -0.96 -14.28
C GLY A 424 -8.65 -0.62 -13.65
N ASN A 425 -9.45 -1.64 -13.35
CA ASN A 425 -10.79 -1.47 -12.80
C ASN A 425 -10.82 -1.52 -11.27
N SER A 426 -11.92 -1.02 -10.70
CA SER A 426 -12.23 -1.10 -9.27
C SER A 426 -11.07 -0.66 -8.37
N ILE A 427 -10.41 0.45 -8.73
CA ILE A 427 -9.25 0.96 -7.97
C ILE A 427 -9.72 1.32 -6.56
N SER A 428 -9.24 0.59 -5.56
CA SER A 428 -9.84 0.48 -4.24
C SER A 428 -8.88 0.92 -3.15
N THR A 429 -9.40 1.67 -2.18
CA THR A 429 -8.72 2.01 -0.92
C THR A 429 -9.67 1.84 0.27
N LYS A 430 -9.12 1.75 1.48
CA LYS A 430 -9.94 1.80 2.69
C LYS A 430 -10.59 3.18 2.79
N ALA A 431 -11.91 3.20 3.02
CA ALA A 431 -12.65 4.43 3.21
C ALA A 431 -12.26 5.14 4.51
N MET A 432 -12.44 6.46 4.53
CA MET A 432 -12.23 7.27 5.73
C MET A 432 -13.16 6.80 6.85
N SER A 433 -12.64 6.68 8.08
CA SER A 433 -13.42 6.45 9.31
C SER A 433 -14.26 5.17 9.37
N CYS A 434 -14.19 4.28 8.37
CA CYS A 434 -14.86 2.99 8.40
C CYS A 434 -14.07 1.92 7.64
N ASP A 435 -14.55 0.69 7.73
CA ASP A 435 -13.89 -0.50 7.16
C ASP A 435 -14.41 -0.85 5.75
N ARG A 436 -15.14 0.07 5.10
CA ARG A 436 -15.67 -0.11 3.74
C ARG A 436 -14.61 0.17 2.68
N CYS A 437 -14.76 -0.49 1.54
CA CYS A 437 -14.01 -0.17 0.34
C CYS A 437 -14.50 1.16 -0.27
N GLN A 438 -13.56 2.00 -0.71
CA GLN A 438 -13.82 3.21 -1.49
C GLN A 438 -13.18 3.06 -2.87
N ASP A 439 -13.99 3.27 -3.91
CA ASP A 439 -13.55 3.30 -5.31
C ASP A 439 -12.94 4.68 -5.67
N LEU A 440 -11.75 4.64 -6.27
CA LEU A 440 -10.93 5.74 -6.75
C LEU A 440 -10.72 5.74 -8.27
N THR A 441 -11.36 4.84 -9.02
CA THR A 441 -11.12 4.63 -10.46
C THR A 441 -11.22 5.92 -11.27
N HIS A 442 -12.22 6.74 -10.95
CA HIS A 442 -12.46 8.06 -11.56
C HIS A 442 -11.32 9.09 -11.35
N LEU A 443 -10.41 8.85 -10.40
CA LEU A 443 -9.22 9.69 -10.20
C LEU A 443 -8.08 9.31 -11.15
N TYR A 444 -8.09 8.10 -11.70
CA TYR A 444 -7.02 7.51 -12.48
C TYR A 444 -7.32 7.38 -13.97
N LYS A 445 -8.59 7.24 -14.35
CA LYS A 445 -9.01 7.20 -15.75
C LYS A 445 -10.40 7.82 -15.95
N PHE A 446 -10.66 8.26 -17.17
CA PHE A 446 -11.98 8.72 -17.58
C PHE A 446 -12.91 7.51 -17.80
N PRO A 447 -14.24 7.69 -17.73
CA PRO A 447 -15.18 6.60 -18.01
C PRO A 447 -14.95 5.98 -19.38
N GLU A 448 -14.95 4.65 -19.45
CA GLU A 448 -14.76 3.91 -20.69
C GLU A 448 -15.80 4.33 -21.74
N GLY A 449 -15.37 4.44 -23.01
CA GLY A 449 -16.21 4.90 -24.11
C GLY A 449 -16.52 6.41 -24.13
N SER A 450 -16.12 7.17 -23.11
CA SER A 450 -16.32 8.64 -23.10
C SER A 450 -15.44 9.36 -24.13
N PRO A 451 -15.86 10.53 -24.65
CA PRO A 451 -15.04 11.35 -25.54
C PRO A 451 -13.67 11.70 -24.92
N GLN A 452 -13.65 12.00 -23.62
CA GLN A 452 -12.43 12.36 -22.89
C GLN A 452 -11.43 11.20 -22.83
N ALA A 453 -11.91 9.97 -22.58
CA ALA A 453 -11.05 8.78 -22.60
C ALA A 453 -10.39 8.60 -23.97
N ARG A 454 -11.18 8.77 -25.05
CA ARG A 454 -10.68 8.67 -26.43
C ARG A 454 -9.63 9.75 -26.75
N GLU A 455 -9.93 11.01 -26.43
CA GLU A 455 -9.01 12.13 -26.65
C GLU A 455 -7.67 11.95 -25.92
N VAL A 456 -7.72 11.49 -24.67
CA VAL A 456 -6.51 11.24 -23.87
C VAL A 456 -5.69 10.10 -24.46
N LEU A 457 -6.33 9.00 -24.85
CA LEU A 457 -5.66 7.86 -25.44
C LEU A 457 -5.03 8.19 -26.80
N GLU A 458 -5.73 8.94 -27.65
CA GLU A 458 -5.21 9.44 -28.93
C GLU A 458 -3.97 10.32 -28.75
N ARG A 459 -4.02 11.23 -27.78
CA ARG A 459 -2.89 12.10 -27.46
C ARG A 459 -1.70 11.33 -26.92
N VAL A 460 -1.91 10.38 -26.00
CA VAL A 460 -0.84 9.52 -25.46
C VAL A 460 -0.21 8.70 -26.58
N HIS A 461 -1.03 8.07 -27.42
CA HIS A 461 -0.56 7.28 -28.55
C HIS A 461 0.31 8.10 -29.51
N LYS A 462 -0.16 9.28 -29.92
CA LYS A 462 0.61 10.21 -30.76
C LYS A 462 1.95 10.56 -30.12
N LYS A 463 1.96 10.88 -28.82
CA LYS A 463 3.16 11.26 -28.10
C LYS A 463 4.16 10.11 -27.97
N THR A 464 3.70 8.90 -27.70
CA THR A 464 4.54 7.71 -27.66
C THR A 464 5.23 7.48 -29.00
N ASN A 465 4.51 7.58 -30.12
CA ASN A 465 5.09 7.45 -31.46
C ASN A 465 6.14 8.54 -31.76
N GLU A 466 5.90 9.79 -31.33
CA GLU A 466 6.89 10.88 -31.47
C GLU A 466 8.19 10.57 -30.72
N LEU A 467 8.09 10.03 -29.49
CA LEU A 467 9.24 9.67 -28.66
C LEU A 467 10.00 8.47 -29.22
N GLU A 468 9.29 7.44 -29.70
CA GLU A 468 9.88 6.26 -30.32
C GLU A 468 10.57 6.60 -31.67
N GLY A 469 9.92 7.40 -32.51
CA GLY A 469 10.47 7.87 -33.78
C GLY A 469 11.73 8.74 -33.59
N ALA A 470 11.80 9.55 -32.53
CA ALA A 470 13.01 10.30 -32.18
C ALA A 470 14.16 9.39 -31.68
N SER A 471 13.83 8.21 -31.14
CA SER A 471 14.81 7.23 -30.64
C SER A 471 15.33 6.24 -31.70
N GLY A 472 14.82 6.31 -32.94
CA GLY A 472 15.22 5.42 -34.04
C GLY A 472 14.76 3.96 -33.88
N ARG A 473 13.79 3.68 -32.99
CA ARG A 473 13.17 2.36 -32.85
C ARG A 473 12.08 2.19 -33.92
N GLU A 474 12.08 1.06 -34.62
CA GLU A 474 11.04 0.72 -35.60
C GLU A 474 9.68 0.70 -34.91
N THR A 475 8.73 1.50 -35.41
CA THR A 475 7.33 1.49 -34.98
C THR A 475 6.70 0.14 -35.37
N ASP A 476 6.18 -0.62 -34.41
CA ASP A 476 5.38 -1.80 -34.72
C ASP A 476 4.09 -1.34 -35.45
N PRO A 477 3.84 -1.77 -36.70
CA PRO A 477 2.64 -1.39 -37.45
C PRO A 477 1.32 -1.83 -36.78
N ASN A 478 1.36 -2.66 -35.73
CA ASN A 478 0.20 -3.06 -34.92
C ASN A 478 -0.18 -2.08 -33.80
N THR A 479 0.46 -0.91 -33.72
CA THR A 479 0.10 0.18 -32.79
C THR A 479 -1.06 1.00 -33.34
N LEU A 480 -2.09 0.36 -33.91
CA LEU A 480 -3.32 1.07 -34.22
C LEU A 480 -3.97 1.48 -32.89
N LEU A 481 -4.47 2.72 -32.80
CA LEU A 481 -5.45 3.14 -31.79
C LEU A 481 -6.42 1.97 -31.56
N PRO A 482 -6.77 1.61 -30.30
CA PRO A 482 -7.76 0.58 -30.08
C PRO A 482 -8.99 0.98 -30.88
N ALA A 483 -9.21 0.26 -31.96
CA ALA A 483 -10.32 0.51 -32.81
C ALA A 483 -11.50 0.07 -31.96
N ILE A 484 -12.24 1.04 -31.42
CA ILE A 484 -13.63 0.82 -31.03
C ILE A 484 -14.37 0.60 -32.36
N LYS A 485 -14.08 -0.54 -32.97
CA LYS A 485 -14.89 -1.12 -34.00
C LYS A 485 -15.93 -1.88 -33.20
N ASP A 486 -17.11 -1.29 -33.11
CA ASP A 486 -18.36 -2.02 -32.98
C ASP A 486 -18.49 -2.94 -34.20
N LEU A 487 -17.58 -3.93 -34.33
CA LEU A 487 -17.85 -5.08 -35.17
C LEU A 487 -18.98 -5.78 -34.42
N ALA A 488 -20.19 -5.71 -34.97
CA ALA A 488 -21.24 -6.64 -34.60
C ALA A 488 -20.65 -8.04 -34.76
N LEU A 489 -20.24 -8.65 -33.64
CA LEU A 489 -19.66 -9.98 -33.63
C LEU A 489 -20.77 -10.92 -34.05
N LEU A 490 -20.71 -11.41 -35.29
CA LEU A 490 -21.73 -12.28 -35.87
C LEU A 490 -21.75 -13.67 -35.20
N LEU A 491 -20.68 -14.05 -34.51
CA LEU A 491 -20.59 -15.22 -33.65
C LEU A 491 -19.96 -14.77 -32.33
N PHE A 492 -20.50 -15.21 -31.20
CA PHE A 492 -19.98 -14.82 -29.89
C PHE A 492 -19.98 -15.98 -28.90
N VAL A 493 -19.10 -15.88 -27.91
CA VAL A 493 -19.07 -16.74 -26.73
C VAL A 493 -18.91 -15.86 -25.49
N CYS A 494 -19.63 -16.17 -24.42
CA CYS A 494 -19.43 -15.56 -23.12
C CYS A 494 -19.51 -16.63 -22.02
N ILE A 495 -18.74 -16.42 -20.96
CA ILE A 495 -18.84 -17.19 -19.73
C ILE A 495 -19.79 -16.40 -18.82
N GLN A 496 -20.87 -17.04 -18.36
CA GLN A 496 -21.76 -16.44 -17.39
C GLN A 496 -21.03 -16.41 -16.04
N PRO A 497 -20.90 -15.24 -15.40
CA PRO A 497 -20.12 -15.12 -14.19
C PRO A 497 -20.83 -15.80 -13.02
N GLU A 498 -20.17 -16.77 -12.38
CA GLU A 498 -20.43 -17.03 -10.96
C GLU A 498 -19.63 -16.02 -10.14
N SER A 499 -20.33 -15.15 -9.41
CA SER A 499 -19.71 -14.01 -8.73
C SER A 499 -18.68 -14.39 -7.64
N SER A 500 -18.67 -15.65 -7.18
CA SER A 500 -17.67 -16.22 -6.26
C SER A 500 -17.99 -17.68 -5.97
N VAL A 501 -16.97 -18.51 -5.75
CA VAL A 501 -17.14 -19.89 -5.27
C VAL A 501 -16.57 -20.02 -3.86
N LEU A 502 -17.35 -20.57 -2.92
CA LEU A 502 -16.84 -20.85 -1.57
C LEU A 502 -15.91 -22.06 -1.62
N LEU A 503 -14.82 -21.99 -0.86
CA LEU A 503 -13.89 -23.09 -0.72
C LEU A 503 -14.61 -24.38 -0.29
N GLY A 504 -14.46 -25.46 -1.07
CA GLY A 504 -15.09 -26.75 -0.83
C GLY A 504 -16.32 -27.05 -1.71
N GLN A 505 -16.80 -26.07 -2.50
CA GLN A 505 -17.94 -26.25 -3.41
C GLN A 505 -17.51 -26.63 -4.83
N ASP A 506 -18.38 -27.25 -5.60
CA ASP A 506 -18.12 -27.45 -7.03
C ASP A 506 -18.34 -26.15 -7.79
N ILE A 507 -17.54 -25.89 -8.83
CA ILE A 507 -17.69 -24.71 -9.69
C ILE A 507 -18.75 -25.04 -10.75
N GLN A 508 -19.77 -24.19 -10.90
CA GLN A 508 -20.71 -24.31 -12.01
C GLN A 508 -20.31 -23.36 -13.12
N LEU A 509 -19.95 -23.93 -14.27
CA LEU A 509 -19.59 -23.18 -15.45
C LEU A 509 -20.81 -23.12 -16.37
N ALA A 510 -21.30 -21.92 -16.67
CA ALA A 510 -22.30 -21.72 -17.72
C ALA A 510 -21.68 -20.88 -18.84
N VAL A 511 -21.74 -21.39 -20.07
CA VAL A 511 -21.19 -20.74 -21.26
C VAL A 511 -22.28 -20.58 -22.29
N THR A 512 -22.46 -19.37 -22.77
CA THR A 512 -23.42 -19.03 -23.81
C THR A 512 -22.66 -18.78 -25.11
N ALA A 513 -23.07 -19.49 -26.17
CA ALA A 513 -22.61 -19.24 -27.53
C ALA A 513 -23.80 -18.84 -28.39
N ALA A 514 -23.69 -17.79 -29.20
CA ALA A 514 -24.73 -17.47 -30.17
C ALA A 514 -24.20 -17.05 -31.52
N ASN A 515 -25.10 -17.18 -32.49
CA ASN A 515 -24.85 -16.95 -33.90
C ASN A 515 -25.88 -15.96 -34.45
N TRP A 516 -25.40 -14.85 -34.99
CA TRP A 516 -26.15 -13.82 -35.71
C TRP A 516 -25.58 -13.60 -37.12
N SER A 517 -24.93 -14.60 -37.68
CA SER A 517 -24.21 -14.50 -38.96
C SER A 517 -25.09 -14.62 -40.21
N GLY A 518 -26.41 -14.74 -40.06
CA GLY A 518 -27.36 -14.87 -41.17
C GLY A 518 -27.41 -16.28 -41.77
N GLY A 519 -26.82 -17.28 -41.09
CA GLY A 519 -26.76 -18.66 -41.56
C GLY A 519 -26.32 -19.63 -40.46
N GLU A 520 -26.52 -20.92 -40.69
CA GLU A 520 -26.12 -21.98 -39.77
C GLU A 520 -24.59 -22.13 -39.71
N ARG A 521 -24.05 -22.36 -38.51
CA ARG A 521 -22.60 -22.49 -38.26
C ARG A 521 -22.30 -23.75 -37.47
N ALA A 522 -21.42 -24.60 -38.01
CA ALA A 522 -20.82 -25.68 -37.25
C ALA A 522 -19.69 -25.11 -36.38
N VAL A 523 -19.76 -25.36 -35.08
CA VAL A 523 -18.81 -24.79 -34.11
C VAL A 523 -18.19 -25.88 -33.23
N TYR A 524 -16.97 -25.61 -32.81
CA TYR A 524 -16.21 -26.43 -31.88
C TYR A 524 -15.82 -25.59 -30.67
N LEU A 525 -16.32 -25.97 -29.49
CA LEU A 525 -16.14 -25.27 -28.23
C LEU A 525 -15.17 -26.06 -27.35
N VAL A 526 -14.15 -25.38 -26.83
CA VAL A 526 -13.24 -25.90 -25.81
C VAL A 526 -13.42 -25.09 -24.53
N LEU A 527 -13.76 -25.77 -23.45
CA LEU A 527 -13.86 -25.20 -22.11
C LEU A 527 -12.65 -25.64 -21.29
N GLY A 528 -12.07 -24.72 -20.53
CA GLY A 528 -10.88 -24.98 -19.72
C GLY A 528 -10.95 -24.32 -18.35
N VAL A 529 -10.37 -25.00 -17.35
CA VAL A 529 -10.06 -24.41 -16.04
C VAL A 529 -8.58 -24.58 -15.77
N GLN A 530 -7.90 -23.47 -15.49
CA GLN A 530 -6.47 -23.42 -15.21
C GLN A 530 -6.21 -22.64 -13.94
N THR A 531 -5.23 -23.06 -13.14
CA THR A 531 -4.74 -22.22 -12.03
C THR A 531 -3.71 -21.24 -12.53
N LEU A 532 -3.86 -19.99 -12.09
CA LEU A 532 -2.89 -18.93 -12.28
C LEU A 532 -2.38 -18.47 -10.92
N ARG A 533 -1.13 -18.02 -10.86
CA ARG A 533 -0.69 -17.14 -9.78
C ARG A 533 -1.28 -15.74 -10.00
N TYR A 534 -1.43 -14.95 -8.94
CA TYR A 534 -2.03 -13.60 -9.05
C TYR A 534 -1.32 -12.64 -10.03
N ASP A 535 -0.06 -12.92 -10.40
CA ASP A 535 0.68 -12.16 -11.42
C ASP A 535 0.39 -12.59 -12.87
N GLY A 536 -0.61 -13.48 -13.04
CA GLY A 536 -1.07 -14.00 -14.32
C GLY A 536 -0.28 -15.21 -14.83
N THR A 537 0.71 -15.71 -14.07
CA THR A 537 1.54 -16.85 -14.47
C THR A 537 0.74 -18.16 -14.42
N PRO A 538 0.65 -18.94 -15.50
CA PRO A 538 -0.04 -20.22 -15.49
C PRO A 538 0.72 -21.28 -14.67
N ILE A 539 -0.03 -22.08 -13.90
CA ILE A 539 0.50 -23.15 -13.05
C ILE A 539 0.14 -24.52 -13.61
N THR A 540 -1.15 -24.88 -13.64
CA THR A 540 -1.61 -26.17 -14.19
C THR A 540 -3.02 -26.08 -14.77
N GLN A 541 -3.28 -26.82 -15.83
CA GLN A 541 -4.64 -27.07 -16.30
C GLN A 541 -5.28 -28.13 -15.40
N LEU A 542 -6.46 -27.84 -14.87
CA LEU A 542 -7.18 -28.69 -13.92
C LEU A 542 -8.29 -29.48 -14.58
N TRP A 543 -8.96 -28.87 -15.56
CA TRP A 543 -10.12 -29.43 -16.20
C TRP A 543 -10.24 -28.92 -17.64
N LYS A 544 -10.79 -29.77 -18.50
CA LYS A 544 -11.03 -29.49 -19.92
C LYS A 544 -12.23 -30.28 -20.42
N GLU A 545 -13.05 -29.65 -21.25
CA GLU A 545 -14.14 -30.30 -21.99
C GLU A 545 -14.21 -29.77 -23.41
N GLU A 546 -14.54 -30.63 -24.37
CA GLU A 546 -14.63 -30.30 -25.79
C GLU A 546 -15.99 -30.72 -26.32
N LEU A 547 -16.66 -29.80 -27.02
CA LEU A 547 -18.02 -29.99 -27.52
C LEU A 547 -18.10 -29.54 -28.98
N GLN A 548 -18.72 -30.36 -29.81
CA GLN A 548 -19.04 -30.00 -31.19
C GLN A 548 -20.55 -29.94 -31.36
N PHE A 549 -21.04 -28.83 -31.91
CA PHE A 549 -22.47 -28.64 -32.17
C PHE A 549 -22.67 -27.61 -33.28
N THR A 550 -23.93 -27.43 -33.66
CA THR A 550 -24.31 -26.50 -34.72
C THR A 550 -25.23 -25.44 -34.15
N LEU A 551 -24.99 -24.19 -34.50
CA LEU A 551 -25.80 -23.03 -34.14
C LEU A 551 -26.56 -22.54 -35.36
N ARG A 552 -27.89 -22.54 -35.30
CA ARG A 552 -28.75 -21.94 -36.32
C ARG A 552 -28.61 -20.42 -36.31
N ASP A 553 -29.09 -19.79 -37.36
CA ASP A 553 -29.14 -18.33 -37.41
C ASP A 553 -30.06 -17.77 -36.31
N ASN A 554 -29.58 -16.74 -35.61
CA ASN A 554 -30.20 -16.14 -34.43
C ASN A 554 -30.44 -17.12 -33.26
N GLU A 555 -29.71 -18.24 -33.21
CA GLU A 555 -29.75 -19.16 -32.08
C GLU A 555 -28.70 -18.80 -31.03
N GLU A 556 -29.14 -18.80 -29.77
CA GLU A 556 -28.30 -18.73 -28.59
C GLU A 556 -28.42 -20.05 -27.82
N LYS A 557 -27.27 -20.66 -27.50
CA LYS A 557 -27.19 -21.94 -26.81
C LYS A 557 -26.33 -21.79 -25.56
N THR A 558 -26.92 -22.08 -24.42
CA THR A 558 -26.22 -22.12 -23.13
C THR A 558 -25.88 -23.56 -22.77
N LEU A 559 -24.62 -23.79 -22.43
CA LEU A 559 -24.05 -25.07 -22.01
C LEU A 559 -23.61 -24.95 -20.56
N SER A 560 -23.91 -25.97 -19.76
CA SER A 560 -23.52 -26.02 -18.35
C SER A 560 -22.58 -27.19 -18.12
N ALA A 561 -21.49 -26.93 -17.42
CA ALA A 561 -20.52 -27.90 -16.96
C ALA A 561 -20.26 -27.70 -15.46
N GLN A 562 -19.81 -28.75 -14.79
CA GLN A 562 -19.49 -28.72 -13.37
C GLN A 562 -18.05 -29.20 -13.17
N VAL A 563 -17.27 -28.43 -12.41
CA VAL A 563 -15.90 -28.81 -12.03
C VAL A 563 -15.88 -29.16 -10.55
N PRO A 564 -15.77 -30.46 -10.20
CA PRO A 564 -15.80 -30.91 -8.81
C PRO A 564 -14.65 -30.35 -7.97
N TYR A 565 -14.92 -30.03 -6.69
CA TYR A 565 -13.90 -29.57 -5.72
C TYR A 565 -12.66 -30.47 -5.69
N LEU A 566 -12.87 -31.78 -5.74
CA LEU A 566 -11.79 -32.78 -5.70
C LEU A 566 -10.77 -32.63 -6.84
N GLN A 567 -11.16 -32.09 -7.99
CA GLN A 567 -10.26 -31.91 -9.13
C GLN A 567 -9.34 -30.71 -8.98
N TYR A 568 -9.78 -29.68 -8.26
CA TYR A 568 -9.04 -28.44 -8.14
C TYR A 568 -8.39 -28.25 -6.75
N LYS A 569 -8.81 -29.01 -5.72
CA LYS A 569 -8.38 -28.82 -4.32
C LYS A 569 -6.88 -28.76 -4.08
N SER A 570 -6.10 -29.57 -4.81
CA SER A 570 -4.65 -29.66 -4.63
C SER A 570 -3.89 -28.45 -5.19
N ALA A 571 -4.58 -27.62 -5.98
CA ALA A 571 -3.98 -26.48 -6.66
C ALA A 571 -4.45 -25.12 -6.10
N LEU A 572 -5.17 -25.13 -4.96
CA LEU A 572 -5.76 -23.97 -4.25
C LEU A 572 -4.83 -23.23 -3.29
N GLY A 573 -3.51 -23.21 -3.57
CA GLY A 573 -2.58 -22.42 -2.76
C GLY A 573 -2.83 -20.91 -2.90
N ASP A 574 -1.79 -20.14 -3.25
CA ASP A 574 -1.92 -18.70 -3.49
C ASP A 574 -2.43 -18.37 -4.91
N GLY A 575 -3.11 -19.33 -5.57
CA GLY A 575 -3.53 -19.24 -6.97
C GLY A 575 -5.02 -18.89 -7.14
N HIS A 576 -5.34 -18.21 -8.23
CA HIS A 576 -6.70 -17.95 -8.71
C HIS A 576 -7.05 -18.89 -9.86
N LEU A 577 -8.34 -19.06 -10.15
CA LEU A 577 -8.79 -19.89 -11.26
C LEU A 577 -9.11 -19.03 -12.48
N MET A 578 -8.57 -19.42 -13.62
CA MET A 578 -8.93 -18.89 -14.93
C MET A 578 -9.83 -19.88 -15.65
N LEU A 579 -11.04 -19.43 -15.94
CA LEU A 579 -11.96 -20.09 -16.86
C LEU A 579 -11.71 -19.58 -18.26
N SER A 580 -11.66 -20.48 -19.24
CA SER A 580 -11.56 -20.14 -20.65
C SER A 580 -12.61 -20.86 -21.48
N ALA A 581 -13.16 -20.16 -22.46
CA ALA A 581 -14.08 -20.69 -23.44
C ALA A 581 -13.62 -20.26 -24.83
N LEU A 582 -13.21 -21.24 -25.63
CA LEU A 582 -12.68 -21.06 -26.98
C LEU A 582 -13.66 -21.65 -27.99
N LEU A 583 -14.31 -20.79 -28.77
CA LEU A 583 -15.26 -21.17 -29.80
C LEU A 583 -14.62 -21.00 -31.19
N LYS A 584 -14.48 -22.10 -31.92
CA LYS A 584 -13.93 -22.16 -33.28
C LYS A 584 -15.06 -22.37 -34.28
N ASP A 585 -15.14 -21.52 -35.30
CA ASP A 585 -15.97 -21.78 -36.47
C ASP A 585 -15.25 -22.79 -37.38
N VAL A 586 -15.92 -23.89 -37.70
CA VAL A 586 -15.35 -24.97 -38.51
C VAL A 586 -15.11 -24.54 -39.96
N ASP A 587 -15.95 -23.65 -40.50
CA ASP A 587 -15.89 -23.27 -41.91
C ASP A 587 -14.87 -22.14 -42.14
N THR A 588 -14.92 -21.11 -41.30
CA THR A 588 -14.09 -19.91 -41.46
C THR A 588 -12.77 -19.97 -40.70
N LEU A 589 -12.62 -20.94 -39.78
CA LEU A 589 -11.52 -21.03 -38.82
C LEU A 589 -11.37 -19.78 -37.94
N SER A 590 -12.42 -18.95 -37.84
CA SER A 590 -12.45 -17.84 -36.90
C SER A 590 -12.45 -18.36 -35.47
N VAL A 591 -11.83 -17.59 -34.58
CA VAL A 591 -11.75 -17.91 -33.15
C VAL A 591 -12.40 -16.80 -32.35
N HIS A 592 -13.33 -17.19 -31.51
CA HIS A 592 -13.99 -16.36 -30.52
C HIS A 592 -13.59 -16.88 -29.15
N PHE A 593 -13.33 -15.96 -28.23
CA PHE A 593 -12.79 -16.30 -26.92
C PHE A 593 -13.52 -15.53 -25.82
N ALA A 594 -13.69 -16.19 -24.69
CA ALA A 594 -14.11 -15.58 -23.44
C ALA A 594 -13.25 -16.15 -22.31
N GLN A 595 -12.94 -15.31 -21.33
CA GLN A 595 -12.21 -15.72 -20.15
C GLN A 595 -12.74 -15.00 -18.92
N GLU A 596 -12.84 -15.73 -17.81
CA GLU A 596 -13.30 -15.19 -16.52
C GLU A 596 -12.37 -15.67 -15.42
N GLU A 597 -12.01 -14.78 -14.50
CA GLU A 597 -11.20 -15.13 -13.35
C GLU A 597 -12.09 -15.30 -12.12
N ILE A 598 -12.02 -16.48 -11.49
CA ILE A 598 -12.79 -16.80 -10.29
C ILE A 598 -11.86 -16.78 -9.07
N SER A 599 -12.28 -15.98 -8.08
CA SER A 599 -11.72 -16.01 -6.74
C SER A 599 -12.42 -17.07 -5.88
N ILE A 600 -11.63 -17.97 -5.32
CA ILE A 600 -12.12 -18.92 -4.32
C ILE A 600 -12.12 -18.25 -2.95
N CYS A 601 -13.31 -18.12 -2.38
CA CYS A 601 -13.52 -17.43 -1.13
C CYS A 601 -13.26 -18.39 0.03
N LYS A 602 -12.26 -18.05 0.84
CA LYS A 602 -12.06 -18.69 2.15
C LYS A 602 -13.28 -18.43 3.04
N PRO A 603 -13.61 -19.35 3.95
CA PRO A 603 -14.73 -19.15 4.88
C PRO A 603 -14.46 -17.95 5.80
N GLN A 604 -15.51 -17.20 6.11
CA GLN A 604 -15.39 -16.03 6.99
C GLN A 604 -15.48 -16.44 8.46
N LEU A 605 -14.60 -15.84 9.29
CA LEU A 605 -14.67 -15.96 10.74
C LEU A 605 -15.78 -15.06 11.28
N ALA A 606 -16.76 -15.65 11.96
CA ALA A 606 -17.76 -14.89 12.69
C ALA A 606 -17.18 -14.48 14.05
N ILE A 607 -16.90 -13.19 14.22
CA ILE A 607 -16.41 -12.60 15.48
C ILE A 607 -17.59 -11.85 16.11
N LYS A 608 -18.13 -12.32 17.23
CA LYS A 608 -19.19 -11.63 17.98
C LYS A 608 -18.58 -10.91 19.17
N LEU A 609 -18.83 -9.61 19.24
CA LEU A 609 -18.34 -8.72 20.29
C LEU A 609 -19.34 -7.57 20.49
N PRO A 610 -19.53 -7.07 21.74
CA PRO A 610 -20.33 -5.88 21.99
C PRO A 610 -19.83 -4.68 21.17
N GLN A 611 -20.72 -3.76 20.79
CA GLN A 611 -20.33 -2.56 20.04
C GLN A 611 -19.43 -1.63 20.86
N SER A 612 -19.69 -1.56 22.18
CA SER A 612 -18.90 -0.78 23.12
C SER A 612 -18.60 -1.61 24.36
N VAL A 613 -17.38 -1.47 24.89
CA VAL A 613 -16.95 -2.08 26.16
C VAL A 613 -16.22 -1.05 27.01
N MET A 614 -16.25 -1.23 28.33
CA MET A 614 -15.58 -0.30 29.26
C MET A 614 -14.09 -0.65 29.39
N GLN A 615 -13.25 0.38 29.45
CA GLN A 615 -11.82 0.21 29.76
C GLN A 615 -11.65 -0.43 31.14
N TYR A 616 -10.68 -1.34 31.25
CA TYR A 616 -10.35 -2.11 32.46
C TYR A 616 -11.45 -3.06 32.96
N GLN A 617 -12.54 -3.25 32.21
CA GLN A 617 -13.57 -4.25 32.51
C GLN A 617 -13.35 -5.52 31.66
N PRO A 618 -13.35 -6.72 32.26
CA PRO A 618 -13.28 -7.97 31.50
C PRO A 618 -14.44 -8.12 30.53
N THR A 619 -14.17 -8.63 29.34
CA THR A 619 -15.15 -8.94 28.30
C THR A 619 -14.72 -10.18 27.52
N THR A 620 -15.61 -10.75 26.70
CA THR A 620 -15.33 -11.94 25.91
C THR A 620 -15.78 -11.73 24.47
N ALA A 621 -14.89 -12.04 23.52
CA ALA A 621 -15.25 -12.18 22.11
C ALA A 621 -15.56 -13.66 21.80
N GLU A 622 -16.65 -13.92 21.09
CA GLU A 622 -16.96 -15.27 20.61
C GLU A 622 -16.51 -15.39 19.16
N ILE A 623 -15.61 -16.32 18.87
CA ILE A 623 -15.11 -16.60 17.53
C ILE A 623 -15.71 -17.91 17.06
N SER A 624 -16.27 -17.93 15.86
CA SER A 624 -16.78 -19.17 15.26
C SER A 624 -16.49 -19.31 13.77
N LEU A 625 -16.27 -20.55 13.35
CA LEU A 625 -16.05 -20.94 11.95
C LEU A 625 -16.87 -22.19 11.64
N GLN A 626 -17.70 -22.14 10.60
CA GLN A 626 -18.33 -23.34 10.07
C GLN A 626 -17.36 -24.02 9.09
N ASN A 627 -17.12 -25.33 9.24
CA ASN A 627 -16.28 -26.07 8.31
C ASN A 627 -16.97 -26.16 6.93
N PRO A 628 -16.43 -25.52 5.87
CA PRO A 628 -17.04 -25.53 4.55
C PRO A 628 -16.63 -26.76 3.72
N LEU A 629 -15.65 -27.54 4.19
CA LEU A 629 -15.08 -28.66 3.45
C LEU A 629 -15.85 -29.96 3.71
N PRO A 630 -15.81 -30.90 2.73
CA PRO A 630 -16.30 -32.26 2.93
C PRO A 630 -15.38 -33.11 3.82
N GLU A 631 -14.22 -32.58 4.23
CA GLU A 631 -13.21 -33.25 5.07
C GLU A 631 -13.03 -32.52 6.42
N PRO A 632 -12.58 -33.20 7.48
CA PRO A 632 -12.36 -32.59 8.78
C PRO A 632 -11.22 -31.55 8.75
N LEU A 633 -11.36 -30.46 9.51
CA LEU A 633 -10.29 -29.49 9.73
C LEU A 633 -9.42 -29.93 10.91
N GLU A 634 -8.19 -30.31 10.63
CA GLU A 634 -7.25 -30.85 11.63
C GLU A 634 -6.22 -29.81 12.06
N GLN A 635 -5.70 -29.96 13.29
CA GLN A 635 -4.66 -29.09 13.84
C GLN A 635 -5.03 -27.60 13.77
N CYS A 636 -6.28 -27.29 14.09
CA CYS A 636 -6.78 -25.91 14.07
C CYS A 636 -6.03 -25.07 15.11
N VAL A 637 -5.39 -24.00 14.65
CA VAL A 637 -4.69 -23.01 15.48
C VAL A 637 -5.31 -21.64 15.25
N LEU A 638 -5.79 -21.03 16.33
CA LEU A 638 -6.37 -19.71 16.34
C LEU A 638 -5.42 -18.74 17.03
N SER A 639 -4.95 -17.74 16.30
CA SER A 639 -4.22 -16.59 16.82
C SER A 639 -5.15 -15.36 16.95
N VAL A 640 -5.03 -14.65 18.06
CA VAL A 640 -5.80 -13.43 18.32
C VAL A 640 -4.85 -12.30 18.73
N THR A 641 -5.01 -11.15 18.09
CA THR A 641 -4.24 -9.93 18.33
C THR A 641 -5.18 -8.73 18.39
N GLY A 642 -4.74 -7.63 19.02
CA GLY A 642 -5.51 -6.40 19.06
C GLY A 642 -4.91 -5.38 20.01
N ARG A 643 -4.45 -4.25 19.48
CA ARG A 643 -3.76 -3.22 20.28
C ARG A 643 -4.66 -2.66 21.37
N GLY A 644 -4.18 -2.71 22.61
CA GLY A 644 -4.95 -2.26 23.77
C GLY A 644 -6.12 -3.18 24.14
N LEU A 645 -6.26 -4.34 23.47
CA LEU A 645 -7.26 -5.38 23.78
C LEU A 645 -6.58 -6.66 24.24
N ILE A 646 -5.61 -7.15 23.47
CA ILE A 646 -4.84 -8.37 23.70
C ILE A 646 -3.38 -7.98 23.95
N TYR A 647 -2.81 -8.50 25.04
CA TYR A 647 -1.37 -8.36 25.27
C TYR A 647 -0.61 -9.27 24.31
N ARG A 648 0.16 -8.67 23.39
CA ARG A 648 0.87 -9.35 22.31
C ARG A 648 -0.10 -10.20 21.46
N GLU A 649 0.23 -11.46 21.25
CA GLU A 649 -0.57 -12.45 20.54
C GLU A 649 -0.98 -13.55 21.51
N ARG A 650 -2.22 -14.05 21.37
CA ARG A 650 -2.67 -15.24 22.07
C ARG A 650 -2.99 -16.34 21.07
N ILE A 651 -2.47 -17.53 21.34
CA ILE A 651 -2.60 -18.70 20.48
C ILE A 651 -3.41 -19.77 21.20
N TYR A 652 -4.43 -20.29 20.51
CA TYR A 652 -5.31 -21.34 20.99
C TYR A 652 -5.21 -22.53 20.03
N ARG A 653 -4.95 -23.72 20.58
CA ARG A 653 -5.07 -24.98 19.82
C ARG A 653 -6.50 -25.47 19.99
N CYS A 654 -7.16 -25.69 18.88
CA CYS A 654 -8.56 -26.10 18.81
C CYS A 654 -8.66 -27.57 18.40
N ASP A 655 -9.75 -28.22 18.79
CA ASP A 655 -10.05 -29.59 18.39
C ASP A 655 -10.35 -29.68 16.89
N THR A 656 -10.28 -30.90 16.36
CA THR A 656 -10.63 -31.20 14.97
C THR A 656 -12.10 -30.86 14.71
N VAL A 657 -12.36 -30.09 13.65
CA VAL A 657 -13.72 -29.66 13.27
C VAL A 657 -14.26 -30.59 12.19
N GLN A 658 -15.27 -31.39 12.50
CA GLN A 658 -15.88 -32.33 11.56
C GLN A 658 -16.59 -31.62 10.38
N PRO A 659 -16.78 -32.28 9.23
CA PRO A 659 -17.55 -31.72 8.11
C PRO A 659 -18.91 -31.19 8.57
N SER A 660 -19.33 -30.03 8.03
CA SER A 660 -20.57 -29.32 8.39
C SER A 660 -20.71 -28.90 9.87
N SER A 661 -19.72 -29.17 10.73
CA SER A 661 -19.71 -28.74 12.13
C SER A 661 -19.07 -27.35 12.27
N SER A 662 -19.25 -26.71 13.43
CA SER A 662 -18.70 -25.39 13.71
C SER A 662 -17.72 -25.39 14.86
N LEU A 663 -16.61 -24.69 14.69
CA LEU A 663 -15.69 -24.31 15.76
C LEU A 663 -16.28 -23.13 16.52
N HIS A 664 -16.20 -23.16 17.85
CA HIS A 664 -16.58 -22.06 18.74
C HIS A 664 -15.51 -21.86 19.81
N VAL A 665 -14.94 -20.65 19.90
CA VAL A 665 -13.86 -20.33 20.83
C VAL A 665 -14.14 -19.00 21.55
N PRO A 666 -14.40 -19.01 22.87
CA PRO A 666 -14.54 -17.80 23.66
C PRO A 666 -13.17 -17.22 24.02
N ILE A 667 -12.96 -15.94 23.75
CA ILE A 667 -11.71 -15.22 24.00
C ILE A 667 -11.94 -14.14 25.05
N PRO A 668 -11.60 -14.39 26.34
CA PRO A 668 -11.71 -13.39 27.38
C PRO A 668 -10.55 -12.39 27.31
N PHE A 669 -10.83 -11.09 27.39
CA PHE A 669 -9.81 -10.04 27.43
C PHE A 669 -10.26 -8.82 28.24
N THR A 670 -9.30 -7.95 28.59
CA THR A 670 -9.56 -6.73 29.34
C THR A 670 -8.95 -5.55 28.59
N PRO A 671 -9.76 -4.65 28.01
CA PRO A 671 -9.25 -3.50 27.27
C PRO A 671 -8.45 -2.57 28.18
N THR A 672 -7.26 -2.16 27.74
CA THR A 672 -6.37 -1.27 28.50
C THR A 672 -6.32 0.15 27.95
N GLN A 673 -6.83 0.38 26.75
CA GLN A 673 -6.81 1.69 26.08
C GLN A 673 -8.18 2.06 25.52
N ALA A 674 -8.61 3.29 25.77
CA ALA A 674 -9.85 3.85 25.24
C ALA A 674 -9.79 4.14 23.71
N GLY A 675 -10.95 4.41 23.13
CA GLY A 675 -11.16 4.71 21.71
C GLY A 675 -11.52 3.48 20.87
N THR A 676 -11.69 3.68 19.57
CA THR A 676 -11.94 2.58 18.63
C THR A 676 -10.70 1.70 18.51
N LYS A 677 -10.85 0.40 18.79
CA LYS A 677 -9.81 -0.61 18.68
C LYS A 677 -10.27 -1.75 17.80
N ARG A 678 -9.35 -2.44 17.15
CA ARG A 678 -9.63 -3.60 16.32
C ARG A 678 -9.10 -4.88 16.96
N LEU A 679 -9.96 -5.89 17.02
CA LEU A 679 -9.60 -7.28 17.32
C LEU A 679 -9.38 -8.00 15.98
N THR A 680 -8.21 -8.58 15.80
CA THR A 680 -7.84 -9.35 14.60
C THR A 680 -7.66 -10.80 14.99
N VAL A 681 -8.23 -11.68 14.18
CA VAL A 681 -8.25 -13.12 14.38
C VAL A 681 -7.68 -13.78 13.15
N HIS A 682 -6.77 -14.72 13.37
CA HIS A 682 -6.15 -15.52 12.33
C HIS A 682 -6.34 -17.00 12.68
N LEU A 683 -6.92 -17.78 11.76
CA LEU A 683 -7.08 -19.23 11.90
C LEU A 683 -6.31 -19.92 10.79
N SER A 684 -5.57 -20.96 11.16
CA SER A 684 -4.92 -21.88 10.22
C SER A 684 -5.12 -23.32 10.68
N CYS A 685 -5.30 -24.23 9.73
CA CYS A 685 -5.38 -25.66 9.93
C CYS A 685 -4.66 -26.38 8.77
N THR A 686 -4.57 -27.70 8.82
CA THR A 686 -3.90 -28.49 7.77
C THR A 686 -4.52 -28.27 6.38
N GLN A 687 -5.85 -28.20 6.32
CA GLN A 687 -6.62 -28.11 5.07
C GLN A 687 -6.81 -26.67 4.58
N ILE A 688 -6.88 -25.69 5.48
CA ILE A 688 -7.13 -24.29 5.14
C ILE A 688 -6.12 -23.41 5.88
N GLN A 689 -5.31 -22.70 5.12
CA GLN A 689 -4.35 -21.75 5.67
C GLN A 689 -4.86 -20.32 5.54
N ASP A 690 -4.43 -19.48 6.47
CA ASP A 690 -4.52 -18.03 6.36
C ASP A 690 -5.98 -17.50 6.25
N ILE A 691 -6.87 -17.98 7.14
CA ILE A 691 -8.21 -17.41 7.31
C ILE A 691 -8.09 -16.24 8.29
N LYS A 692 -8.47 -15.04 7.85
CA LYS A 692 -8.43 -13.84 8.69
C LYS A 692 -9.80 -13.23 8.86
N GLY A 693 -10.03 -12.69 10.05
CA GLY A 693 -11.20 -11.91 10.38
C GLY A 693 -10.81 -10.77 11.31
N TYR A 694 -11.60 -9.71 11.30
CA TYR A 694 -11.41 -8.62 12.25
C TYR A 694 -12.75 -8.03 12.65
N ARG A 695 -12.77 -7.41 13.83
CA ARG A 695 -13.93 -6.65 14.31
C ARG A 695 -13.47 -5.46 15.13
N SER A 696 -14.01 -4.30 14.80
CA SER A 696 -13.78 -3.06 15.52
C SER A 696 -14.74 -2.94 16.72
N VAL A 697 -14.24 -2.39 17.82
CA VAL A 697 -14.98 -2.15 19.07
C VAL A 697 -14.63 -0.79 19.63
N ASN A 698 -15.62 -0.09 20.18
CA ASN A 698 -15.38 1.19 20.85
C ASN A 698 -15.09 0.96 22.35
N ILE A 699 -13.92 1.37 22.81
CA ILE A 699 -13.55 1.27 24.22
C ILE A 699 -13.86 2.60 24.93
N VAL A 700 -14.83 2.58 25.82
CA VAL A 700 -15.22 3.76 26.62
C VAL A 700 -14.23 3.92 27.77
N ALA A 701 -13.65 5.11 27.92
CA ALA A 701 -12.71 5.40 28.99
C ALA A 701 -13.35 5.16 30.36
N ALA A 702 -12.60 4.55 31.27
CA ALA A 702 -13.03 4.43 32.66
C ALA A 702 -13.07 5.85 33.27
N GLN A 703 -14.17 6.20 33.94
CA GLN A 703 -14.20 7.42 34.73
C GLN A 703 -13.20 7.29 35.88
N PRO A 704 -12.44 8.35 36.22
CA PRO A 704 -11.64 8.35 37.45
C PRO A 704 -12.57 8.05 38.63
N PRO A 705 -12.15 7.27 39.64
CA PRO A 705 -12.91 7.17 40.87
C PRO A 705 -13.12 8.58 41.43
N ALA A 706 -14.38 8.89 41.75
CA ALA A 706 -14.82 10.19 42.28
C ALA A 706 -14.22 10.50 43.65
#